data_AF-A0A3D8T1Y7-F1
#
_entry.id   AF-A0A3D8T1Y7-F1
#
_cell.length_a   1.000
_cell.length_b   1.000
_cell.length_c   1.000
_cell.angle_alpha   90.00
_cell.angle_beta   90.00
_cell.angle_gamma   90.00
#
_symmetry.space_group_name_H-M   'P 1'
#
loop_
_entity.id
_entity.type
_entity.pdbx_description
1 polymer ?
#
loop_
_entity_poly.entity_id
_entity_poly.type
_entity_poly.pdbx_seq_one_letter_code
_entity_poly.pdbx_strand_id
1 'polypeptide(L)'
;MSNTTTSRERRLSGGAGLADFSGPVGPVGISRPKHKRTFTGFGATEIKSVEASIPENQREAWKKYQTKGFSTKEEFEKGVVRHVETTLARSMFNCDETAAYAAASLAFRDRLIIEWNRTQQRQTFADSKRVYYLSLEFLMGRALDNAMLNVGLKNVAKEGMSELGFRIEDIIEQEHDAALGNGGLGRLAACFLDSMASLNYPAWGYGLRYRYGIFKQEIVDGYQVEVPDYWLDFNPWEFPRHDITVDIQFYGNVRKYQDDKGVQTAVWEGGEIVKATAFDVPIPGYSTPTTNNLRLWSSKAASGEFDFQKFNSGDYESSVADQQRAETISAVLYPNDNLDRGKELRLKQQYFWVAASLYDIVRRFKKSKRAWREFPDQVAIQLNDTHPTLAIVELQRILIDLEGLEWDEAWSIVSQTFGYTNHTVLPEALEKWSVPLFQNLLPRHLQIIYEINLFFLQSVERKFPKERDLLARVSIIEESQPKMVRMAYLAIVGSHKVNGVAELHSDLIKTTIFKDFVRIFGPDKFTNVTNGITPRRWLHQANPRLSELIASKTGGYGFLKDLTMLNKLEQFADDKEFKKEWQEIKYANKVRLAKHIKATTGVTVNPSALFDIQVKRIHEYKRQQMNIFGVIHRYLTIKAMSPEERKKLAPRVSIFGGKAAPGYWMAKTIIHLVNSVGAVVNKDTDVGDLLKVIFLEDYNVSKAETIIPASDISEHISTAGTEASGTSNMKFVLNGGLIIGTCDGANIEITREVGENNIFLFGNLSEDVDELRHAHTYGRHELDPSLAKVFDSIKSGTFGDVNSFSALVGAIEDHGDYYLVSDDFLSYIQTQDLVDQAYKNQDEWISKCIISVARMGFFSSDRCINEYAESIWNIEPLTPEDGNTSGLGKGEL
;
A
#
# COMPACT_ATOMS: atom_id res chain seq x y z
N MET A 1 41.21 78.11 -6.77
CA MET A 1 40.08 78.90 -7.31
C MET A 1 39.08 77.92 -7.89
N SER A 2 37.80 78.19 -7.64
CA SER A 2 36.63 77.33 -7.85
C SER A 2 36.51 76.69 -9.24
N ASN A 3 36.37 75.36 -9.29
CA ASN A 3 35.81 74.68 -10.46
C ASN A 3 34.34 74.35 -10.19
N THR A 4 33.47 75.16 -10.76
CA THR A 4 32.02 75.00 -10.81
C THR A 4 31.65 73.85 -11.74
N THR A 5 30.92 72.90 -11.18
CA THR A 5 30.21 71.80 -11.82
C THR A 5 29.03 72.32 -12.65
N THR A 6 29.04 72.06 -13.96
CA THR A 6 27.86 72.17 -14.84
C THR A 6 27.43 70.77 -15.30
N SER A 7 26.14 70.49 -15.08
CA SER A 7 25.43 69.25 -15.40
C SER A 7 25.56 68.85 -16.87
N ARG A 8 25.88 67.57 -17.12
CA ARG A 8 25.68 66.94 -18.43
C ARG A 8 24.24 66.45 -18.52
N GLU A 9 23.40 67.20 -19.21
CA GLU A 9 22.12 66.69 -19.72
C GLU A 9 22.39 65.62 -20.80
N ARG A 10 21.80 64.43 -20.62
CA ARG A 10 21.82 63.35 -21.60
C ARG A 10 20.87 63.72 -22.74
N ARG A 11 21.40 63.92 -23.95
CA ARG A 11 20.61 64.00 -25.18
C ARG A 11 19.78 62.73 -25.36
N LEU A 12 18.49 62.91 -25.64
CA LEU A 12 17.59 61.88 -26.13
C LEU A 12 18.17 61.28 -27.42
N SER A 13 18.53 60.00 -27.40
CA SER A 13 18.86 59.26 -28.61
C SER A 13 17.59 59.07 -29.42
N GLY A 14 17.58 59.59 -30.65
CA GLY A 14 16.48 59.44 -31.60
C GLY A 14 16.12 57.97 -31.77
N GLY A 15 14.81 57.69 -31.74
CA GLY A 15 14.25 56.37 -31.93
C GLY A 15 14.68 55.79 -33.27
N ALA A 16 15.45 54.72 -33.22
CA ALA A 16 15.45 53.76 -34.31
C ALA A 16 14.05 53.14 -34.37
N GLY A 17 13.44 53.12 -35.55
CA GLY A 17 12.15 52.48 -35.75
C GLY A 17 12.18 51.06 -35.22
N LEU A 18 11.27 50.75 -34.30
CA LEU A 18 10.96 49.38 -33.92
C LEU A 18 10.41 48.70 -35.19
N ALA A 19 11.29 48.02 -35.92
CA ALA A 19 10.84 46.97 -36.80
C ALA A 19 10.23 45.89 -35.90
N ASP A 20 8.93 45.65 -36.02
CA ASP A 20 8.29 44.48 -35.44
C ASP A 20 8.98 43.25 -36.01
N PHE A 21 9.90 42.66 -35.23
CA PHE A 21 10.45 41.34 -35.51
C PHE A 21 9.39 40.28 -35.21
N SER A 22 8.32 40.26 -36.01
CA SER A 22 7.34 39.16 -36.02
C SER A 22 7.87 38.05 -36.93
N GLY A 23 8.83 37.28 -36.43
CA GLY A 23 9.34 36.10 -37.11
C GLY A 23 10.32 35.31 -36.22
N PRO A 24 10.32 33.97 -36.28
CA PRO A 24 11.26 33.19 -35.48
C PRO A 24 12.69 33.48 -35.91
N VAL A 25 13.53 33.94 -34.98
CA VAL A 25 14.98 34.01 -35.15
C VAL A 25 15.49 32.57 -35.22
N GLY A 26 15.75 32.07 -36.42
CA GLY A 26 16.29 30.74 -36.70
C GLY A 26 16.91 30.70 -38.09
N PRO A 27 17.84 29.78 -38.36
CA PRO A 27 18.45 29.64 -39.69
C PRO A 27 17.38 29.46 -40.77
N VAL A 28 17.56 30.13 -41.91
CA VAL A 28 16.67 30.01 -43.07
C VAL A 28 16.59 28.52 -43.47
N GLY A 29 15.37 27.97 -43.50
CA GLY A 29 15.12 26.56 -43.85
C GLY A 29 14.90 25.60 -42.67
N ILE A 30 15.00 26.04 -41.42
CA ILE A 30 14.67 25.22 -40.24
C ILE A 30 13.35 25.69 -39.64
N SER A 31 12.25 24.97 -39.90
CA SER A 31 11.01 25.16 -39.15
C SER A 31 11.23 24.66 -37.72
N ARG A 32 11.08 25.53 -36.71
CA ARG A 32 11.03 25.08 -35.32
C ARG A 32 9.84 24.13 -35.18
N PRO A 33 9.99 22.94 -34.57
CA PRO A 33 8.85 22.10 -34.24
C PRO A 33 7.89 22.92 -33.38
N LYS A 34 6.65 23.16 -33.85
CA LYS A 34 5.63 23.96 -33.13
C LYS A 34 4.96 23.17 -31.99
N HIS A 35 5.45 21.99 -31.65
CA HIS A 35 4.79 21.07 -30.73
C HIS A 35 4.88 21.58 -29.30
N LYS A 36 3.73 21.65 -28.63
CA LYS A 36 3.64 21.71 -27.17
C LYS A 36 3.44 20.29 -26.66
N ARG A 37 4.15 19.88 -25.60
CA ARG A 37 3.98 18.57 -24.98
C ARG A 37 2.55 18.42 -24.47
N THR A 38 1.92 17.28 -24.75
CA THR A 38 0.72 16.83 -24.06
C THR A 38 1.12 15.87 -22.93
N PHE A 39 0.60 16.08 -21.72
CA PHE A 39 1.06 15.35 -20.52
C PHE A 39 0.72 13.85 -20.49
N THR A 40 -0.21 13.38 -21.34
CA THR A 40 -0.79 12.02 -21.29
C THR A 40 -1.09 11.44 -22.68
N GLY A 41 -0.55 12.01 -23.76
CA GLY A 41 -0.84 11.63 -25.15
C GLY A 41 -1.75 12.61 -25.89
N PHE A 42 -1.95 12.36 -27.18
CA PHE A 42 -2.76 13.16 -28.11
C PHE A 42 -4.10 12.49 -28.41
N GLY A 43 -5.16 13.27 -28.59
CA GLY A 43 -6.43 12.75 -29.13
C GLY A 43 -6.31 12.37 -30.61
N ALA A 44 -7.27 11.61 -31.14
CA ALA A 44 -7.27 11.11 -32.51
C ALA A 44 -7.16 12.21 -33.59
N THR A 45 -7.82 13.35 -33.39
CA THR A 45 -7.74 14.50 -34.32
C THR A 45 -6.43 15.27 -34.18
N GLU A 46 -5.91 15.37 -32.95
CA GLU A 46 -4.66 16.07 -32.66
C GLU A 46 -3.47 15.35 -33.27
N ILE A 47 -3.42 14.01 -33.18
CA ILE A 47 -2.28 13.23 -33.68
C ILE A 47 -2.14 13.37 -35.20
N LYS A 48 -3.25 13.34 -35.95
CA LYS A 48 -3.26 13.54 -37.42
C LYS A 48 -2.81 14.96 -37.81
N SER A 49 -3.27 15.96 -37.07
CA SER A 49 -2.88 17.36 -37.26
C SER A 49 -1.40 17.59 -36.98
N VAL A 50 -0.91 17.01 -35.87
CA VAL A 50 0.50 17.05 -35.48
C VAL A 50 1.36 16.33 -36.51
N GLU A 51 1.00 15.12 -36.91
CA GLU A 51 1.74 14.35 -37.90
C GLU A 51 1.84 15.05 -39.25
N ALA A 52 0.72 15.59 -39.76
CA ALA A 52 0.69 16.36 -41.01
C ALA A 52 1.55 17.63 -40.95
N SER A 53 1.81 18.16 -39.75
CA SER A 53 2.68 19.34 -39.55
C SER A 53 4.17 19.01 -39.56
N ILE A 54 4.57 17.73 -39.47
CA ILE A 54 5.97 17.30 -39.43
C ILE A 54 6.42 16.91 -40.85
N PRO A 55 7.44 17.58 -41.41
CA PRO A 55 8.02 17.21 -42.71
C PRO A 55 8.40 15.72 -42.78
N GLU A 56 8.18 15.07 -43.93
CA GLU A 56 8.42 13.63 -44.12
C GLU A 56 9.85 13.22 -43.76
N ASN A 57 10.86 13.96 -44.25
CA ASN A 57 12.26 13.70 -43.94
C ASN A 57 12.56 13.74 -42.43
N GLN A 58 11.84 14.55 -41.66
CA GLN A 58 11.95 14.57 -40.21
C GLN A 58 11.26 13.34 -39.60
N ARG A 59 10.05 12.98 -40.06
CA ARG A 59 9.35 11.75 -39.60
C ARG A 59 10.19 10.50 -39.86
N GLU A 60 10.75 10.35 -41.05
CA GLU A 60 11.65 9.24 -41.40
C GLU A 60 12.89 9.20 -40.49
N ALA A 61 13.50 10.35 -40.19
CA ALA A 61 14.64 10.42 -39.27
C ALA A 61 14.28 9.94 -37.86
N TRP A 62 13.13 10.35 -37.32
CA TRP A 62 12.65 9.88 -36.01
C TRP A 62 12.29 8.39 -36.03
N LYS A 63 11.57 7.92 -37.06
CA LYS A 63 11.22 6.49 -37.24
C LYS A 63 12.46 5.60 -37.32
N LYS A 64 13.52 6.06 -37.99
CA LYS A 64 14.79 5.33 -38.13
C LYS A 64 15.49 5.07 -36.79
N TYR A 65 15.45 6.02 -35.86
CA TYR A 65 16.14 5.94 -34.56
C TYR A 65 15.19 5.68 -33.38
N GLN A 66 13.93 5.33 -33.65
CA GLN A 66 12.95 5.03 -32.60
C GLN A 66 13.43 3.86 -31.74
N THR A 67 13.46 4.07 -30.42
CA THR A 67 13.87 3.04 -29.46
C THR A 67 12.88 1.89 -29.44
N LYS A 68 13.41 0.67 -29.32
CA LYS A 68 12.65 -0.57 -29.10
C LYS A 68 13.08 -1.18 -27.79
N GLY A 69 12.16 -1.81 -27.07
CA GLY A 69 12.51 -2.60 -25.89
C GLY A 69 13.30 -3.85 -26.31
N PHE A 70 14.31 -4.22 -25.53
CA PHE A 70 15.09 -5.44 -25.77
C PHE A 70 14.22 -6.69 -25.66
N SER A 71 14.55 -7.70 -26.44
CA SER A 71 13.87 -8.99 -26.52
C SER A 71 14.83 -10.17 -26.46
N THR A 72 16.11 -9.95 -26.78
CA THR A 72 17.18 -10.96 -26.67
C THR A 72 18.18 -10.61 -25.59
N LYS A 73 19.01 -11.61 -25.25
CA LYS A 73 20.10 -11.49 -24.29
C LYS A 73 21.12 -10.42 -24.70
N GLU A 74 21.54 -10.41 -25.97
CA GLU A 74 22.53 -9.46 -26.49
C GLU A 74 22.02 -8.02 -26.45
N GLU A 75 20.73 -7.81 -26.72
CA GLU A 75 20.10 -6.49 -26.62
C GLU A 75 20.04 -6.01 -25.17
N PHE A 76 19.74 -6.91 -24.23
CA PHE A 76 19.75 -6.63 -22.80
C PHE A 76 21.15 -6.27 -22.30
N GLU A 77 22.16 -7.10 -22.60
CA GLU A 77 23.56 -6.86 -22.23
C GLU A 77 24.05 -5.51 -22.74
N LYS A 78 23.75 -5.19 -24.01
CA LYS A 78 24.07 -3.89 -24.60
C LYS A 78 23.40 -2.74 -23.83
N GLY A 79 22.16 -2.92 -23.40
CA GLY A 79 21.43 -1.96 -22.57
C GLY A 79 22.11 -1.75 -21.21
N VAL A 80 22.47 -2.84 -20.52
CA VAL A 80 23.17 -2.82 -19.23
C VAL A 80 24.52 -2.13 -19.36
N VAL A 81 25.38 -2.58 -20.28
CA VAL A 81 26.72 -2.00 -20.51
C VAL A 81 26.61 -0.52 -20.87
N ARG A 82 25.65 -0.13 -21.73
CA ARG A 82 25.39 1.27 -22.03
C ARG A 82 25.09 2.07 -20.76
N HIS A 83 24.24 1.58 -19.86
CA HIS A 83 23.95 2.31 -18.62
C HIS A 83 25.14 2.35 -17.66
N VAL A 84 25.93 1.28 -17.56
CA VAL A 84 27.19 1.28 -16.80
C VAL A 84 28.12 2.38 -17.31
N GLU A 85 28.37 2.42 -18.62
CA GLU A 85 29.34 3.35 -19.23
C GLU A 85 28.85 4.80 -19.29
N THR A 86 27.57 5.00 -19.60
CA THR A 86 27.06 6.34 -19.94
C THR A 86 26.24 6.97 -18.81
N THR A 87 25.40 6.20 -18.12
CA THR A 87 24.50 6.74 -17.09
C THR A 87 25.17 6.76 -15.73
N LEU A 88 25.89 5.69 -15.38
CA LEU A 88 26.60 5.55 -14.12
C LEU A 88 28.04 6.08 -14.19
N ALA A 89 28.52 6.44 -15.38
CA ALA A 89 29.89 6.90 -15.63
C ALA A 89 30.95 5.94 -15.06
N ARG A 90 30.72 4.63 -15.21
CA ARG A 90 31.58 3.54 -14.77
C ARG A 90 32.11 2.75 -15.96
N SER A 91 32.87 1.69 -15.69
CA SER A 91 33.46 0.79 -16.69
C SER A 91 33.45 -0.63 -16.15
N MET A 92 33.88 -1.60 -16.98
CA MET A 92 34.06 -2.98 -16.52
C MET A 92 34.99 -3.13 -15.31
N PHE A 93 35.91 -2.18 -15.09
CA PHE A 93 36.89 -2.24 -14.00
C PHE A 93 36.35 -1.82 -12.64
N ASN A 94 35.19 -1.16 -12.58
CA ASN A 94 34.59 -0.66 -11.34
C ASN A 94 33.06 -0.82 -11.31
N CYS A 95 32.54 -1.82 -12.03
CA CYS A 95 31.13 -2.21 -11.95
C CYS A 95 30.96 -3.22 -10.82
N ASP A 96 30.53 -2.75 -9.64
CA ASP A 96 30.09 -3.60 -8.53
C ASP A 96 28.62 -4.03 -8.69
N GLU A 97 28.13 -4.87 -7.77
CA GLU A 97 26.75 -5.37 -7.77
C GLU A 97 25.72 -4.23 -7.74
N THR A 98 25.98 -3.15 -6.99
CA THR A 98 25.10 -1.99 -6.91
C THR A 98 25.00 -1.27 -8.26
N ALA A 99 26.11 -1.09 -8.98
CA ALA A 99 26.09 -0.53 -10.33
C ALA A 99 25.44 -1.48 -11.34
N ALA A 100 25.66 -2.79 -11.23
CA ALA A 100 25.00 -3.78 -12.06
C ALA A 100 23.47 -3.77 -11.84
N TYR A 101 23.01 -3.64 -10.59
CA TYR A 101 21.60 -3.42 -10.23
C TYR A 101 21.04 -2.14 -10.84
N ALA A 102 21.75 -1.03 -10.68
CA ALA A 102 21.34 0.25 -11.24
C ALA A 102 21.19 0.16 -12.78
N ALA A 103 22.18 -0.42 -13.46
CA ALA A 103 22.19 -0.54 -14.91
C ALA A 103 21.11 -1.51 -15.43
N ALA A 104 20.93 -2.67 -14.79
CA ALA A 104 19.87 -3.62 -15.13
C ALA A 104 18.47 -3.01 -14.93
N SER A 105 18.25 -2.32 -13.81
CA SER A 105 16.99 -1.65 -13.52
C SER A 105 16.69 -0.53 -14.52
N LEU A 106 17.70 0.27 -14.90
CA LEU A 106 17.55 1.30 -15.93
C LEU A 106 17.22 0.71 -17.31
N ALA A 107 17.85 -0.42 -17.68
CA ALA A 107 17.53 -1.11 -18.93
C ALA A 107 16.06 -1.59 -18.95
N PHE A 108 15.58 -2.19 -17.86
CA PHE A 108 14.16 -2.56 -17.73
C PHE A 108 13.24 -1.34 -17.70
N ARG A 109 13.61 -0.27 -16.99
CA ARG A 109 12.85 0.97 -16.98
C ARG A 109 12.69 1.57 -18.38
N ASP A 110 13.74 1.58 -19.20
CA ASP A 110 13.66 2.06 -20.59
C ASP A 110 12.58 1.29 -21.39
N ARG A 111 12.56 -0.04 -21.24
CA ARG A 111 11.51 -0.89 -21.83
C ARG A 111 10.12 -0.53 -21.28
N LEU A 112 9.99 -0.37 -19.97
CA LEU A 112 8.72 0.00 -19.34
C LEU A 112 8.23 1.39 -19.76
N ILE A 113 9.12 2.36 -19.98
CA ILE A 113 8.76 3.70 -20.46
C ILE A 113 8.14 3.64 -21.86
N ILE A 114 8.67 2.77 -22.74
CA ILE A 114 8.11 2.57 -24.09
C ILE A 114 6.66 2.09 -23.97
N GLU A 115 6.42 1.03 -23.22
CA GLU A 115 5.07 0.46 -23.04
C GLU A 115 4.13 1.35 -22.21
N TRP A 116 4.67 2.12 -21.26
CA TRP A 116 3.94 3.14 -20.53
C TRP A 116 3.44 4.23 -21.48
N ASN A 117 4.30 4.76 -22.36
CA ASN A 117 3.91 5.79 -23.34
C ASN A 117 2.81 5.28 -24.27
N ARG A 118 2.95 4.05 -24.78
CA ARG A 118 1.94 3.39 -25.63
C ARG A 118 0.61 3.19 -24.90
N THR A 119 0.67 2.71 -23.66
CA THR A 119 -0.53 2.54 -22.82
C THR A 119 -1.22 3.88 -22.58
N GLN A 120 -0.50 4.94 -22.21
CA GLN A 120 -1.10 6.26 -22.00
C GLN A 120 -1.70 6.85 -23.29
N GLN A 121 -1.02 6.64 -24.42
CA GLN A 121 -1.51 7.06 -25.73
C GLN A 121 -2.78 6.29 -26.13
N ARG A 122 -2.82 4.97 -25.97
CA ARG A 122 -4.02 4.14 -26.21
C ARG A 122 -5.20 4.58 -25.34
N GLN A 123 -4.98 4.78 -24.04
CA GLN A 123 -6.02 5.24 -23.13
C GLN A 123 -6.55 6.63 -23.48
N THR A 124 -5.68 7.54 -23.95
CA THR A 124 -6.07 8.89 -24.38
C THR A 124 -6.77 8.87 -25.74
N PHE A 125 -6.38 7.97 -26.63
CA PHE A 125 -7.03 7.77 -27.92
C PHE A 125 -8.43 7.18 -27.76
N ALA A 126 -8.58 6.17 -26.89
CA ALA A 126 -9.85 5.50 -26.62
C ALA A 126 -10.84 6.37 -25.83
N ASP A 127 -10.33 7.31 -25.02
CA ASP A 127 -11.14 8.20 -24.16
C ASP A 127 -12.22 7.44 -23.37
N SER A 128 -11.82 6.29 -22.82
CA SER A 128 -12.66 5.44 -21.98
C SER A 128 -12.64 5.90 -20.52
N LYS A 129 -13.65 5.48 -19.76
CA LYS A 129 -13.71 5.67 -18.31
C LYS A 129 -12.43 5.17 -17.66
N ARG A 130 -11.92 5.92 -16.67
CA ARG A 130 -10.68 5.59 -15.96
C ARG A 130 -10.89 5.51 -14.45
N VAL A 131 -10.15 4.61 -13.82
CA VAL A 131 -10.13 4.46 -12.36
C VAL A 131 -8.92 5.17 -11.76
N TYR A 132 -9.15 5.86 -10.64
CA TYR A 132 -8.11 6.46 -9.83
C TYR A 132 -8.20 5.93 -8.42
N TYR A 133 -7.19 5.16 -8.02
CA TYR A 133 -7.11 4.55 -6.71
C TYR A 133 -6.30 5.45 -5.78
N LEU A 134 -6.96 6.08 -4.83
CA LEU A 134 -6.34 6.97 -3.86
C LEU A 134 -6.02 6.18 -2.59
N SER A 135 -4.73 5.97 -2.32
CA SER A 135 -4.25 5.35 -1.08
C SER A 135 -3.13 6.18 -0.44
N LEU A 136 -3.17 6.32 0.88
CA LEU A 136 -2.11 6.97 1.65
C LEU A 136 -0.83 6.11 1.72
N GLU A 137 -0.95 4.81 1.47
CA GLU A 137 0.18 3.88 1.42
C GLU A 137 0.14 2.95 0.20
N PHE A 138 1.33 2.62 -0.33
CA PHE A 138 1.58 1.61 -1.34
C PHE A 138 2.80 0.79 -0.95
N LEU A 139 2.60 -0.44 -0.48
CA LEU A 139 3.69 -1.28 0.00
C LEU A 139 4.27 -2.08 -1.18
N MET A 140 4.95 -1.39 -2.11
CA MET A 140 5.34 -1.92 -3.42
C MET A 140 6.35 -3.08 -3.34
N GLY A 141 7.28 -3.00 -2.39
CA GLY A 141 8.44 -3.90 -2.29
C GLY A 141 9.49 -3.59 -3.35
N ARG A 142 10.35 -4.56 -3.62
CA ARG A 142 11.34 -4.53 -4.72
C ARG A 142 10.65 -4.66 -6.09
N ALA A 143 11.07 -3.88 -7.07
CA ALA A 143 10.45 -3.80 -8.39
C ALA A 143 11.20 -4.62 -9.46
N LEU A 144 12.52 -4.85 -9.34
CA LEU A 144 13.31 -5.48 -10.39
C LEU A 144 12.79 -6.85 -10.78
N ASP A 145 12.68 -7.78 -9.83
CA ASP A 145 12.25 -9.14 -10.13
C ASP A 145 10.81 -9.20 -10.68
N ASN A 146 9.93 -8.33 -10.15
CA ASN A 146 8.57 -8.21 -10.63
C ASN A 146 8.48 -7.66 -12.06
N ALA A 147 9.29 -6.65 -12.39
CA ALA A 147 9.36 -6.09 -13.74
C ALA A 147 9.86 -7.14 -14.74
N MET A 148 10.93 -7.88 -14.41
CA MET A 148 11.46 -8.96 -15.24
C MET A 148 10.42 -10.06 -15.49
N LEU A 149 9.69 -10.44 -14.44
CA LEU A 149 8.67 -11.48 -14.46
C LEU A 149 7.45 -11.06 -15.29
N ASN A 150 6.90 -9.87 -15.06
CA ASN A 150 5.67 -9.43 -15.73
C ASN A 150 5.86 -9.23 -17.24
N VAL A 151 7.05 -8.82 -17.70
CA VAL A 151 7.37 -8.69 -19.13
C VAL A 151 7.89 -9.98 -19.76
N GLY A 152 8.03 -11.07 -18.99
CA GLY A 152 8.46 -12.38 -19.49
C GLY A 152 9.94 -12.49 -19.87
N LEU A 153 10.82 -11.65 -19.29
CA LEU A 153 12.24 -11.56 -19.66
C LEU A 153 13.20 -11.92 -18.51
N LYS A 154 12.71 -12.58 -17.46
CA LYS A 154 13.55 -13.00 -16.31
C LYS A 154 14.70 -13.93 -16.72
N ASN A 155 14.46 -14.88 -17.62
CA ASN A 155 15.53 -15.78 -18.10
C ASN A 155 16.57 -15.03 -18.97
N VAL A 156 16.10 -14.13 -19.84
CA VAL A 156 16.98 -13.26 -20.66
C VAL A 156 17.90 -12.42 -19.77
N ALA A 157 17.35 -11.82 -18.71
CA ALA A 157 18.14 -11.05 -17.77
C ALA A 157 19.12 -11.92 -16.96
N LYS A 158 18.68 -13.11 -16.51
CA LYS A 158 19.52 -14.05 -15.78
C LYS A 158 20.74 -14.50 -16.61
N GLU A 159 20.51 -14.90 -17.84
CA GLU A 159 21.58 -15.33 -18.76
C GLU A 159 22.52 -14.16 -19.08
N GLY A 160 21.97 -12.99 -19.44
CA GLY A 160 22.78 -11.83 -19.80
C GLY A 160 23.61 -11.28 -18.64
N MET A 161 23.05 -11.20 -17.43
CA MET A 161 23.83 -10.80 -16.26
C MET A 161 24.94 -11.81 -15.93
N SER A 162 24.68 -13.12 -16.14
CA SER A 162 25.69 -14.16 -15.92
C SER A 162 26.88 -14.01 -16.87
N GLU A 163 26.67 -13.66 -18.13
CA GLU A 163 27.76 -13.41 -19.10
C GLU A 163 28.54 -12.13 -18.76
N LEU A 164 27.86 -11.13 -18.17
CA LEU A 164 28.51 -9.93 -17.63
C LEU A 164 29.21 -10.16 -16.29
N GLY A 165 29.15 -11.38 -15.72
CA GLY A 165 29.87 -11.77 -14.51
C GLY A 165 29.08 -11.61 -13.20
N PHE A 166 27.76 -11.42 -13.25
CA PHE A 166 26.91 -11.22 -12.07
C PHE A 166 25.82 -12.29 -11.96
N ARG A 167 25.54 -12.70 -10.72
CA ARG A 167 24.39 -13.56 -10.42
C ARG A 167 23.15 -12.70 -10.20
N ILE A 168 22.06 -12.98 -10.91
CA ILE A 168 20.85 -12.13 -10.89
C ILE A 168 20.25 -12.00 -9.48
N GLU A 169 20.35 -13.05 -8.67
CA GLU A 169 19.88 -13.04 -7.29
C GLU A 169 20.65 -12.01 -6.43
N ASP A 170 21.96 -11.86 -6.63
CA ASP A 170 22.80 -10.89 -5.89
C ASP A 170 22.47 -9.46 -6.31
N ILE A 171 22.10 -9.28 -7.58
CA ILE A 171 21.64 -8.00 -8.14
C ILE A 171 20.27 -7.59 -7.58
N ILE A 172 19.33 -8.53 -7.47
CA ILE A 172 18.01 -8.28 -6.85
C ILE A 172 18.17 -7.92 -5.37
N GLU A 173 19.14 -8.52 -4.67
CA GLU A 173 19.38 -8.25 -3.25
C GLU A 173 19.87 -6.83 -2.96
N GLN A 174 20.49 -6.15 -3.94
CA GLN A 174 20.90 -4.73 -3.83
C GLN A 174 19.73 -3.76 -3.78
N GLU A 175 18.54 -4.17 -4.23
CA GLU A 175 17.38 -3.28 -4.28
C GLU A 175 16.82 -3.00 -2.87
N HIS A 176 16.56 -1.74 -2.58
CA HIS A 176 15.81 -1.34 -1.39
C HIS A 176 14.31 -1.45 -1.65
N ASP A 177 13.53 -1.95 -0.67
CA ASP A 177 12.08 -1.88 -0.74
C ASP A 177 11.65 -0.41 -0.82
N ALA A 178 10.70 -0.10 -1.71
CA ALA A 178 10.15 1.24 -1.76
C ALA A 178 9.36 1.54 -0.47
N ALA A 179 9.85 2.48 0.35
CA ALA A 179 9.26 2.84 1.63
C ALA A 179 8.02 3.75 1.47
N LEU A 180 7.05 3.29 0.68
CA LEU A 180 5.84 4.02 0.30
C LEU A 180 4.60 3.58 1.08
N GLY A 181 4.73 2.61 1.98
CA GLY A 181 3.63 2.06 2.77
C GLY A 181 4.11 1.27 3.98
N ASN A 182 3.16 0.82 4.81
CA ASN A 182 3.47 0.10 6.04
C ASN A 182 2.73 -1.24 6.16
N GLY A 183 1.41 -1.24 6.00
CA GLY A 183 0.56 -2.36 6.40
C GLY A 183 -0.14 -3.11 5.27
N GLY A 184 -1.16 -3.87 5.67
CA GLY A 184 -2.02 -4.60 4.75
C GLY A 184 -2.81 -3.70 3.80
N LEU A 185 -3.15 -2.47 4.22
CA LEU A 185 -3.87 -1.48 3.40
C LEU A 185 -3.07 -1.11 2.15
N GLY A 186 -1.78 -0.80 2.31
CA GLY A 186 -0.88 -0.43 1.22
C GLY A 186 -0.43 -1.63 0.40
N ARG A 187 -0.35 -2.81 1.02
CA ARG A 187 -0.05 -4.03 0.25
C ARG A 187 -1.23 -4.48 -0.62
N LEU A 188 -2.46 -4.26 -0.16
CA LEU A 188 -3.67 -4.44 -0.97
C LEU A 188 -3.66 -3.49 -2.17
N ALA A 189 -3.42 -2.19 -1.94
CA ALA A 189 -3.31 -1.20 -3.00
C ALA A 189 -2.25 -1.60 -4.05
N ALA A 190 -1.09 -2.08 -3.61
CA ALA A 190 -0.04 -2.57 -4.51
C ALA A 190 -0.42 -3.84 -5.28
N CYS A 191 -1.16 -4.79 -4.68
CA CYS A 191 -1.71 -5.95 -5.41
C CYS A 191 -2.76 -5.51 -6.45
N PHE A 192 -3.59 -4.51 -6.12
CA PHE A 192 -4.60 -3.97 -7.03
C PHE A 192 -3.98 -3.28 -8.23
N LEU A 193 -2.88 -2.54 -8.06
CA LEU A 193 -2.15 -1.96 -9.19
C LEU A 193 -1.64 -3.03 -10.17
N ASP A 194 -1.08 -4.13 -9.67
CA ASP A 194 -0.61 -5.25 -10.49
C ASP A 194 -1.78 -5.95 -11.23
N SER A 195 -2.90 -6.19 -10.55
CA SER A 195 -4.11 -6.77 -11.16
C SER A 195 -4.74 -5.85 -12.21
N MET A 196 -4.90 -4.55 -11.91
CA MET A 196 -5.45 -3.59 -12.88
C MET A 196 -4.59 -3.52 -14.16
N ALA A 197 -3.26 -3.56 -14.03
CA ALA A 197 -2.38 -3.62 -15.18
C ALA A 197 -2.51 -4.95 -15.94
N SER A 198 -2.50 -6.09 -15.23
CA SER A 198 -2.56 -7.43 -15.82
C SER A 198 -3.88 -7.73 -16.54
N LEU A 199 -4.97 -7.14 -16.06
CA LEU A 199 -6.32 -7.25 -16.63
C LEU A 199 -6.64 -6.16 -17.66
N ASN A 200 -5.68 -5.29 -17.97
CA ASN A 200 -5.82 -4.19 -18.95
C ASN A 200 -6.84 -3.10 -18.57
N TYR A 201 -7.16 -2.93 -17.29
CA TYR A 201 -8.02 -1.81 -16.87
C TYR A 201 -7.26 -0.48 -16.94
N PRO A 202 -7.86 0.58 -17.51
CA PRO A 202 -7.24 1.89 -17.55
C PRO A 202 -7.34 2.57 -16.18
N ALA A 203 -6.32 2.32 -15.35
CA ALA A 203 -6.32 2.73 -13.95
C ALA A 203 -4.96 3.24 -13.47
N TRP A 204 -4.98 4.24 -12.59
CA TRP A 204 -3.80 4.80 -11.95
C TRP A 204 -3.94 4.77 -10.42
N GLY A 205 -2.81 4.59 -9.73
CA GLY A 205 -2.69 4.87 -8.30
C GLY A 205 -2.18 6.28 -8.05
N TYR A 206 -2.68 6.95 -7.01
CA TYR A 206 -2.11 8.20 -6.50
C TYR A 206 -1.74 8.08 -5.03
N GLY A 207 -0.52 8.52 -4.67
CA GLY A 207 -0.02 8.53 -3.29
C GLY A 207 1.01 9.64 -3.03
N LEU A 208 1.66 9.57 -1.87
CA LEU A 208 2.76 10.46 -1.46
C LEU A 208 4.11 9.79 -1.70
N ARG A 209 5.11 10.57 -2.12
CA ARG A 209 6.50 10.13 -2.23
C ARG A 209 7.23 10.32 -0.90
N TYR A 210 7.03 9.40 0.05
CA TYR A 210 7.66 9.49 1.37
C TYR A 210 9.18 9.35 1.28
N ARG A 211 9.90 10.32 1.85
CA ARG A 211 11.37 10.32 1.83
C ARG A 211 11.99 9.23 2.71
N TYR A 212 11.40 9.00 3.88
CA TYR A 212 11.97 8.12 4.91
C TYR A 212 11.03 6.97 5.33
N GLY A 213 9.97 6.73 4.54
CA GLY A 213 8.94 5.75 4.85
C GLY A 213 8.25 5.99 6.18
N ILE A 214 7.91 4.92 6.90
CA ILE A 214 7.48 5.00 8.30
C ILE A 214 8.71 5.05 9.22
N PHE A 215 9.56 4.02 9.13
CA PHE A 215 10.91 3.86 9.67
C PHE A 215 11.45 2.48 9.27
N LYS A 216 12.76 2.32 9.25
CA LYS A 216 13.45 1.04 9.29
C LYS A 216 13.60 0.61 10.76
N GLN A 217 13.25 -0.65 11.05
CA GLN A 217 13.33 -1.19 12.41
C GLN A 217 14.72 -1.78 12.65
N GLU A 218 15.33 -1.48 13.80
CA GLU A 218 16.51 -2.20 14.28
C GLU A 218 16.23 -2.75 15.68
N ILE A 219 16.78 -3.91 16.00
CA ILE A 219 16.67 -4.50 17.34
C ILE A 219 17.99 -4.29 18.10
N VAL A 220 17.96 -3.41 19.11
CA VAL A 220 19.11 -3.11 19.97
C VAL A 220 18.76 -3.50 21.40
N ASP A 221 19.57 -4.36 22.01
CA ASP A 221 19.35 -4.91 23.35
C ASP A 221 17.93 -5.48 23.56
N GLY A 222 17.37 -6.08 22.50
CA GLY A 222 16.02 -6.65 22.47
C GLY A 222 14.89 -5.64 22.26
N TYR A 223 15.17 -4.35 22.19
CA TYR A 223 14.18 -3.30 21.94
C TYR A 223 14.15 -2.88 20.47
N GLN A 224 12.95 -2.50 20.01
CA GLN A 224 12.80 -1.80 18.72
C GLN A 224 13.35 -0.37 18.82
N VAL A 225 14.26 -0.04 17.90
CA VAL A 225 14.73 1.31 17.61
C VAL A 225 14.28 1.70 16.19
N GLU A 226 13.72 2.90 16.06
CA GLU A 226 13.32 3.45 14.77
C GLU A 226 14.46 4.27 14.15
N VAL A 227 14.86 3.93 12.93
CA VAL A 227 15.81 4.72 12.13
C VAL A 227 15.18 5.12 10.78
N PRO A 228 15.59 6.24 10.15
CA PRO A 228 15.06 6.61 8.84
C PRO A 228 15.37 5.57 7.77
N ASP A 229 14.43 5.37 6.84
CA ASP A 229 14.62 4.47 5.69
C ASP A 229 15.14 5.26 4.47
N TYR A 230 16.42 5.13 4.15
CA TYR A 230 17.10 5.90 3.09
C TYR A 230 16.94 5.30 1.67
N TRP A 231 15.78 4.74 1.36
CA TRP A 231 15.50 4.09 0.06
C TRP A 231 15.60 5.01 -1.17
N LEU A 232 15.58 6.33 -0.99
CA LEU A 232 15.67 7.33 -2.07
C LEU A 232 17.08 7.83 -2.36
N ASP A 233 18.10 7.35 -1.64
CA ASP A 233 19.50 7.65 -1.99
C ASP A 233 19.80 7.19 -3.43
N PHE A 234 19.16 6.11 -3.88
CA PHE A 234 19.09 5.72 -5.27
C PHE A 234 17.80 4.95 -5.58
N ASN A 235 16.97 5.47 -6.49
CA ASN A 235 15.79 4.78 -7.02
C ASN A 235 15.76 4.87 -8.56
N PRO A 236 16.00 3.76 -9.28
CA PRO A 236 16.03 3.78 -10.74
C PRO A 236 14.65 3.81 -11.38
N TRP A 237 13.57 3.48 -10.66
CA TRP A 237 12.25 3.18 -11.24
C TRP A 237 11.36 4.39 -11.48
N GLU A 238 11.50 5.42 -10.65
CA GLU A 238 10.71 6.62 -10.78
C GLU A 238 11.33 7.62 -11.77
N PHE A 239 10.49 8.50 -12.32
CA PHE A 239 10.99 9.68 -13.01
C PHE A 239 10.19 10.94 -12.64
N PRO A 240 10.90 12.05 -12.37
CA PRO A 240 10.25 13.30 -12.05
C PRO A 240 9.51 13.86 -13.27
N ARG A 241 8.35 14.45 -13.01
CA ARG A 241 7.56 15.22 -13.99
C ARG A 241 7.61 16.69 -13.59
N HIS A 242 8.74 17.34 -13.84
CA HIS A 242 8.93 18.77 -13.50
C HIS A 242 7.88 19.69 -14.17
N ASP A 243 7.32 19.24 -15.28
CA ASP A 243 6.25 19.89 -16.03
C ASP A 243 4.85 19.69 -15.40
N ILE A 244 4.73 18.83 -14.39
CA ILE A 244 3.52 18.59 -13.60
C ILE A 244 3.80 19.02 -12.17
N THR A 245 3.64 20.31 -11.94
CA THR A 245 3.74 20.93 -10.62
C THR A 245 2.45 21.69 -10.31
N VAL A 246 1.93 21.53 -9.10
CA VAL A 246 0.66 22.13 -8.67
C VAL A 246 0.88 22.90 -7.38
N ASP A 247 0.34 24.11 -7.29
CA ASP A 247 0.34 24.89 -6.06
C ASP A 247 -0.81 24.44 -5.16
N ILE A 248 -0.50 24.13 -3.90
CA ILE A 248 -1.45 23.68 -2.87
C ILE A 248 -1.45 24.67 -1.73
N GLN A 249 -2.64 25.18 -1.40
CA GLN A 249 -2.84 26.20 -0.37
C GLN A 249 -3.19 25.57 0.98
N PHE A 250 -2.77 26.21 2.08
CA PHE A 250 -3.15 25.91 3.45
C PHE A 250 -3.46 27.20 4.22
N TYR A 251 -4.25 27.09 5.28
CA TYR A 251 -4.69 28.22 6.12
C TYR A 251 -5.44 29.28 5.33
N GLY A 252 -5.26 30.58 5.62
CA GLY A 252 -5.91 31.68 4.91
C GLY A 252 -7.35 31.92 5.36
N ASN A 253 -8.13 32.58 4.52
CA ASN A 253 -9.51 32.95 4.81
C ASN A 253 -10.38 32.89 3.54
N VAL A 254 -11.69 32.75 3.74
CA VAL A 254 -12.66 32.78 2.63
C VAL A 254 -13.30 34.16 2.55
N ARG A 255 -13.26 34.78 1.36
CA ARG A 255 -14.03 35.99 1.05
C ARG A 255 -15.13 35.68 0.05
N LYS A 256 -16.29 36.31 0.21
CA LYS A 256 -17.38 36.24 -0.77
C LYS A 256 -17.35 37.50 -1.62
N TYR A 257 -17.31 37.31 -2.93
CA TYR A 257 -17.46 38.36 -3.92
C TYR A 257 -18.81 38.18 -4.60
N GLN A 258 -19.43 39.29 -4.99
CA GLN A 258 -20.63 39.28 -5.81
C GLN A 258 -20.31 40.02 -7.10
N ASP A 259 -20.57 39.38 -8.24
CA ASP A 259 -20.36 40.01 -9.53
C ASP A 259 -21.52 40.97 -9.89
N ASP A 260 -21.37 41.71 -10.99
CA ASP A 260 -22.37 42.67 -11.48
C ASP A 260 -23.70 42.01 -11.87
N LYS A 261 -23.74 40.68 -12.00
CA LYS A 261 -24.95 39.88 -12.31
C LYS A 261 -25.59 39.29 -11.05
N GLY A 262 -25.03 39.56 -9.87
CA GLY A 262 -25.54 39.11 -8.59
C GLY A 262 -25.07 37.72 -8.17
N VAL A 263 -24.20 37.05 -8.96
CA VAL A 263 -23.67 35.72 -8.65
C VAL A 263 -22.64 35.84 -7.53
N GLN A 264 -22.80 35.06 -6.46
CA GLN A 264 -21.84 35.02 -5.37
C GLN A 264 -20.77 33.96 -5.62
N THR A 265 -19.50 34.35 -5.51
CA THR A 265 -18.36 33.44 -5.61
C THR A 265 -17.55 33.50 -4.32
N ALA A 266 -17.25 32.34 -3.73
CA ALA A 266 -16.33 32.24 -2.61
C ALA A 266 -14.90 32.09 -3.14
N VAL A 267 -13.98 32.88 -2.61
CA VAL A 267 -12.56 32.83 -2.95
C VAL A 267 -11.77 32.55 -1.69
N TRP A 268 -10.94 31.51 -1.74
CA TRP A 268 -10.00 31.16 -0.69
C TRP A 268 -8.67 31.88 -0.93
N GLU A 269 -8.31 32.80 -0.05
CA GLU A 269 -7.16 33.70 -0.23
C GLU A 269 -6.27 33.78 1.02
N GLY A 270 -5.01 34.16 0.81
CA GLY A 270 -3.97 34.20 1.84
C GLY A 270 -3.45 32.81 2.23
N GLY A 271 -2.82 32.73 3.39
CA GLY A 271 -2.27 31.48 3.91
C GLY A 271 -0.90 31.10 3.35
N GLU A 272 -0.59 29.81 3.37
CA GLU A 272 0.67 29.22 2.93
C GLU A 272 0.46 28.47 1.61
N ILE A 273 1.44 28.51 0.70
CA ILE A 273 1.42 27.74 -0.55
C ILE A 273 2.65 26.84 -0.61
N VAL A 274 2.44 25.56 -0.92
CA VAL A 274 3.49 24.58 -1.22
C VAL A 274 3.30 24.04 -2.64
N LYS A 275 4.37 23.49 -3.23
CA LYS A 275 4.34 22.88 -4.57
C LYS A 275 4.31 21.37 -4.47
N ALA A 276 3.36 20.75 -5.16
CA ALA A 276 3.31 19.32 -5.39
C ALA A 276 3.96 18.98 -6.75
N THR A 277 5.09 18.29 -6.75
CA THR A 277 5.75 17.79 -7.96
C THR A 277 5.44 16.30 -8.15
N ALA A 278 5.00 15.91 -9.34
CA ALA A 278 4.70 14.50 -9.65
C ALA A 278 5.96 13.68 -9.94
N PHE A 279 5.95 12.43 -9.48
CA PHE A 279 6.88 11.37 -9.82
C PHE A 279 6.07 10.16 -10.30
N ASP A 280 6.41 9.63 -11.46
CA ASP A 280 5.70 8.48 -12.05
C ASP A 280 6.53 7.21 -11.87
N VAL A 281 5.85 6.13 -11.46
CA VAL A 281 6.39 4.78 -11.35
C VAL A 281 5.56 3.86 -12.27
N PRO A 282 6.15 3.32 -13.35
CA PRO A 282 5.45 2.41 -14.25
C PRO A 282 5.07 1.10 -13.55
N ILE A 283 3.84 0.63 -13.78
CA ILE A 283 3.32 -0.63 -13.23
C ILE A 283 3.07 -1.61 -14.38
N PRO A 284 3.97 -2.56 -14.65
CA PRO A 284 3.78 -3.55 -15.71
C PRO A 284 2.73 -4.60 -15.33
N GLY A 285 1.82 -4.92 -16.25
CA GLY A 285 0.92 -6.05 -16.13
C GLY A 285 1.57 -7.37 -16.57
N TYR A 286 1.12 -8.49 -16.01
CA TYR A 286 1.62 -9.82 -16.36
C TYR A 286 1.15 -10.27 -17.75
N SER A 287 2.10 -10.58 -18.63
CA SER A 287 1.81 -11.09 -19.98
C SER A 287 0.82 -10.18 -20.75
N THR A 288 1.11 -8.88 -20.72
CA THR A 288 0.43 -7.85 -21.49
C THR A 288 1.37 -6.65 -21.69
N PRO A 289 1.28 -5.91 -22.81
CA PRO A 289 1.99 -4.63 -22.94
C PRO A 289 1.40 -3.52 -22.07
N THR A 290 0.25 -3.74 -21.41
CA THR A 290 -0.35 -2.73 -20.53
C THR A 290 0.59 -2.42 -19.36
N THR A 291 1.15 -1.21 -19.38
CA THR A 291 1.93 -0.63 -18.28
C THR A 291 1.18 0.57 -17.73
N ASN A 292 0.50 0.38 -16.60
CA ASN A 292 -0.22 1.44 -15.88
C ASN A 292 0.77 2.32 -15.08
N ASN A 293 0.24 3.20 -14.22
CA ASN A 293 1.04 4.20 -13.51
C ASN A 293 0.66 4.29 -12.03
N LEU A 294 1.67 4.39 -11.17
CA LEU A 294 1.56 4.95 -9.83
C LEU A 294 2.17 6.35 -9.85
N ARG A 295 1.35 7.37 -9.59
CA ARG A 295 1.80 8.77 -9.47
C ARG A 295 1.96 9.14 -8.00
N LEU A 296 3.15 9.59 -7.64
CA LEU A 296 3.52 10.01 -6.30
C LEU A 296 3.77 11.51 -6.26
N TRP A 297 3.34 12.16 -5.18
CA TRP A 297 3.55 13.60 -4.99
C TRP A 297 4.64 13.87 -3.96
N SER A 298 5.60 14.71 -4.34
CA SER A 298 6.63 15.26 -3.47
C SER A 298 6.32 16.72 -3.17
N SER A 299 6.31 17.08 -1.89
CA SER A 299 6.10 18.46 -1.43
C SER A 299 7.40 19.25 -1.48
N LYS A 300 7.34 20.46 -2.05
CA LYS A 300 8.44 21.40 -2.19
C LYS A 300 7.98 22.80 -1.78
N ALA A 301 8.91 23.67 -1.38
CA ALA A 301 8.58 25.07 -1.15
C ALA A 301 8.12 25.73 -2.46
N ALA A 302 7.02 26.50 -2.40
CA ALA A 302 6.51 27.20 -3.58
C ALA A 302 7.40 28.39 -4.00
N SER A 303 8.01 29.02 -3.01
CA SER A 303 8.96 30.13 -3.08
C SER A 303 9.79 30.14 -1.80
N GLY A 304 10.92 30.85 -1.77
CA GLY A 304 11.73 30.92 -0.55
C GLY A 304 12.48 29.63 -0.22
N GLU A 305 12.88 28.85 -1.24
CA GLU A 305 13.84 27.74 -1.04
C GLU A 305 15.09 28.22 -0.28
N PHE A 306 15.48 29.48 -0.49
CA PHE A 306 16.58 30.11 0.22
C PHE A 306 16.38 31.62 0.35
N ASP A 307 16.50 32.15 1.57
CA ASP A 307 16.48 33.60 1.85
C ASP A 307 17.91 34.14 2.04
N PHE A 308 18.42 34.81 0.99
CA PHE A 308 19.76 35.42 1.01
C PHE A 308 19.92 36.52 2.06
N GLN A 309 18.86 37.24 2.43
CA GLN A 309 18.98 38.31 3.42
C GLN A 309 19.22 37.72 4.80
N LYS A 310 18.43 36.71 5.18
CA LYS A 310 18.61 35.98 6.45
C LYS A 310 19.96 35.28 6.50
N PHE A 311 20.34 34.59 5.42
CA PHE A 311 21.64 33.92 5.34
C PHE A 311 22.81 34.88 5.51
N ASN A 312 22.81 36.00 4.79
CA ASN A 312 23.89 37.00 4.87
C ASN A 312 23.94 37.70 6.24
N SER A 313 22.83 37.71 6.99
CA SER A 313 22.78 38.24 8.36
C SER A 313 23.24 37.24 9.43
N GLY A 314 23.60 36.01 9.05
CA GLY A 314 24.02 34.94 9.97
C GLY A 314 22.87 34.08 10.52
N ASP A 315 21.62 34.34 10.12
CA ASP A 315 20.43 33.57 10.51
C ASP A 315 20.21 32.39 9.54
N TYR A 316 21.09 31.40 9.63
CA TYR A 316 21.14 30.27 8.68
C TYR A 316 19.90 29.37 8.80
N GLU A 317 19.41 29.09 10.00
CA GLU A 317 18.25 28.21 10.20
C GLU A 317 16.98 28.81 9.59
N SER A 318 16.71 30.10 9.82
CA SER A 318 15.54 30.77 9.28
C SER A 318 15.62 31.00 7.76
N SER A 319 16.82 30.91 7.17
CA SER A 319 17.02 31.07 5.73
C SER A 319 16.49 29.90 4.89
N VAL A 320 16.28 28.73 5.52
CA VAL A 320 15.78 27.49 4.89
C VAL A 320 14.52 26.93 5.56
N ALA A 321 13.97 27.65 6.54
CA ALA A 321 12.83 27.17 7.33
C ALA A 321 11.58 26.87 6.47
N ASP A 322 11.35 27.63 5.40
CA ASP A 322 10.20 27.44 4.50
C ASP A 322 10.34 26.15 3.69
N GLN A 323 11.56 25.85 3.22
CA GLN A 323 11.90 24.58 2.59
C GLN A 323 11.63 23.41 3.54
N GLN A 324 12.13 23.48 4.78
CA GLN A 324 11.95 22.40 5.75
C GLN A 324 10.47 22.14 6.06
N ARG A 325 9.66 23.19 6.25
CA ARG A 325 8.22 23.05 6.51
C ARG A 325 7.49 22.38 5.35
N ALA A 326 7.79 22.80 4.11
CA ALA A 326 7.17 22.20 2.93
C ALA A 326 7.57 20.73 2.74
N GLU A 327 8.85 20.41 2.84
CA GLU A 327 9.37 19.05 2.63
C GLU A 327 8.89 18.06 3.72
N THR A 328 8.58 18.55 4.92
CA THR A 328 8.07 17.73 6.04
C THR A 328 6.76 17.00 5.68
N ILE A 329 5.92 17.58 4.82
CA ILE A 329 4.65 16.97 4.38
C ILE A 329 4.91 15.60 3.72
N SER A 330 5.92 15.46 2.88
CA SER A 330 6.25 14.18 2.22
C SER A 330 7.45 13.46 2.86
N ALA A 331 7.78 13.74 4.12
CA ALA A 331 8.95 13.14 4.77
C ALA A 331 8.67 11.73 5.28
N VAL A 332 7.66 11.56 6.14
CA VAL A 332 7.37 10.31 6.88
C VAL A 332 5.90 9.94 6.78
N LEU A 333 5.61 8.65 6.67
CA LEU A 333 4.26 8.07 6.70
C LEU A 333 3.74 7.96 8.14
N TYR A 334 2.50 8.41 8.39
CA TYR A 334 1.86 8.44 9.71
C TYR A 334 2.74 9.12 10.79
N PRO A 335 2.99 10.45 10.67
CA PRO A 335 3.70 11.17 11.70
C PRO A 335 2.95 11.04 13.05
N ASN A 336 3.70 11.02 14.14
CA ASN A 336 3.14 10.87 15.49
C ASN A 336 2.12 11.99 15.78
N ASP A 337 0.86 11.63 15.90
CA ASP A 337 -0.29 12.51 16.07
C ASP A 337 -0.84 12.55 17.51
N ASN A 338 -0.08 12.02 18.47
CA ASN A 338 -0.34 12.24 19.91
C ASN A 338 -0.21 13.72 20.31
N LEU A 339 0.42 14.55 19.47
CA LEU A 339 0.60 15.99 19.64
C LEU A 339 -0.24 16.76 18.61
N ASP A 340 -0.74 17.95 18.96
CA ASP A 340 -1.58 18.76 18.06
C ASP A 340 -0.86 19.13 16.74
N ARG A 341 0.45 19.40 16.79
CA ARG A 341 1.26 19.62 15.58
C ARG A 341 1.31 18.38 14.67
N GLY A 342 1.29 17.19 15.25
CA GLY A 342 1.25 15.93 14.50
C GLY A 342 -0.10 15.71 13.82
N LYS A 343 -1.20 16.02 14.53
CA LYS A 343 -2.56 16.02 13.95
C LYS A 343 -2.65 16.97 12.76
N GLU A 344 -2.14 18.19 12.91
CA GLU A 344 -2.11 19.18 11.82
C GLU A 344 -1.29 18.69 10.63
N LEU A 345 -0.10 18.12 10.86
CA LEU A 345 0.73 17.58 9.77
C LEU A 345 0.04 16.42 9.05
N ARG A 346 -0.62 15.50 9.77
CA ARG A 346 -1.37 14.39 9.17
C ARG A 346 -2.54 14.90 8.32
N LEU A 347 -3.28 15.92 8.76
CA LEU A 347 -4.33 16.55 7.95
C LEU A 347 -3.74 17.31 6.73
N LYS A 348 -2.58 17.97 6.88
CA LYS A 348 -1.85 18.57 5.75
C LYS A 348 -1.47 17.52 4.70
N GLN A 349 -0.95 16.36 5.13
CA GLN A 349 -0.59 15.25 4.24
C GLN A 349 -1.78 14.76 3.43
N GLN A 350 -2.91 14.49 4.10
CA GLN A 350 -4.13 14.06 3.44
C GLN A 350 -4.59 15.09 2.41
N TYR A 351 -4.71 16.37 2.81
CA TYR A 351 -5.16 17.41 1.90
C TYR A 351 -4.22 17.61 0.71
N PHE A 352 -2.91 17.70 0.96
CA PHE A 352 -1.90 17.93 -0.07
C PHE A 352 -1.99 16.91 -1.20
N TRP A 353 -2.05 15.63 -0.82
CA TRP A 353 -2.08 14.55 -1.79
C TRP A 353 -3.41 14.51 -2.56
N VAL A 354 -4.56 14.66 -1.90
CA VAL A 354 -5.85 14.61 -2.60
C VAL A 354 -6.02 15.81 -3.54
N ALA A 355 -5.60 17.00 -3.11
CA ALA A 355 -5.72 18.22 -3.91
C ALA A 355 -4.84 18.14 -5.18
N ALA A 356 -3.58 17.72 -5.04
CA ALA A 356 -2.69 17.51 -6.18
C ALA A 356 -3.23 16.45 -7.15
N SER A 357 -3.77 15.35 -6.62
CA SER A 357 -4.34 14.26 -7.42
C SER A 357 -5.60 14.71 -8.18
N LEU A 358 -6.52 15.42 -7.52
CA LEU A 358 -7.73 15.93 -8.16
C LEU A 358 -7.43 16.97 -9.23
N TYR A 359 -6.46 17.87 -8.99
CA TYR A 359 -6.01 18.80 -10.01
C TYR A 359 -5.60 18.05 -11.29
N ASP A 360 -4.82 16.97 -11.16
CA ASP A 360 -4.36 16.21 -12.31
C ASP A 360 -5.49 15.42 -13.00
N ILE A 361 -6.40 14.83 -12.22
CA ILE A 361 -7.59 14.12 -12.74
C ILE A 361 -8.48 15.08 -13.53
N VAL A 362 -8.81 16.25 -12.97
CA VAL A 362 -9.59 17.30 -13.63
C VAL A 362 -8.88 17.81 -14.88
N ARG A 363 -7.57 18.09 -14.80
CA ARG A 363 -6.76 18.51 -15.95
C ARG A 363 -6.82 17.50 -17.08
N ARG A 364 -6.76 16.20 -16.78
CA ARG A 364 -6.87 15.12 -17.77
C ARG A 364 -8.25 15.07 -18.39
N PHE A 365 -9.32 15.16 -17.60
CA PHE A 365 -10.69 15.21 -18.10
C PHE A 365 -10.90 16.40 -19.04
N LYS A 366 -10.44 17.60 -18.67
CA LYS A 366 -10.58 18.80 -19.52
C LYS A 366 -9.96 18.67 -20.91
N LYS A 367 -8.99 17.76 -21.12
CA LYS A 367 -8.42 17.50 -22.45
C LYS A 367 -9.40 16.83 -23.40
N SER A 368 -10.35 16.03 -22.90
CA SER A 368 -11.40 15.43 -23.73
C SER A 368 -12.41 16.48 -24.22
N LYS A 369 -12.44 17.66 -23.60
CA LYS A 369 -13.37 18.77 -23.87
C LYS A 369 -14.85 18.38 -23.72
N ARG A 370 -15.13 17.34 -22.94
CA ARG A 370 -16.48 16.88 -22.58
C ARG A 370 -17.17 17.84 -21.61
N ALA A 371 -18.49 17.77 -21.57
CA ALA A 371 -19.29 18.50 -20.59
C ALA A 371 -19.10 17.92 -19.19
N TRP A 372 -19.14 18.77 -18.15
CA TRP A 372 -18.95 18.35 -16.75
C TRP A 372 -19.89 17.26 -16.27
N ARG A 373 -21.14 17.24 -16.76
CA ARG A 373 -22.11 16.18 -16.47
C ARG A 373 -21.64 14.77 -16.88
N GLU A 374 -20.69 14.66 -17.80
CA GLU A 374 -20.09 13.38 -18.25
C GLU A 374 -18.87 12.99 -17.40
N PHE A 375 -18.49 13.80 -16.39
CA PHE A 375 -17.35 13.49 -15.52
C PHE A 375 -17.50 12.13 -14.82
N PRO A 376 -18.65 11.78 -14.20
CA PRO A 376 -18.83 10.47 -13.57
C PRO A 376 -18.81 9.28 -14.55
N ASP A 377 -19.13 9.53 -15.82
CA ASP A 377 -19.07 8.52 -16.89
C ASP A 377 -17.62 8.27 -17.36
N GLN A 378 -16.70 9.19 -17.05
CA GLN A 378 -15.30 9.16 -17.48
C GLN A 378 -14.32 8.94 -16.32
N VAL A 379 -14.74 9.19 -15.08
CA VAL A 379 -13.90 9.19 -13.90
C VAL A 379 -14.56 8.41 -12.78
N ALA A 380 -13.87 7.37 -12.29
CA ALA A 380 -14.16 6.72 -11.01
C ALA A 380 -12.99 6.96 -10.05
N ILE A 381 -13.29 7.41 -8.83
CA ILE A 381 -12.28 7.64 -7.79
C ILE A 381 -12.59 6.72 -6.61
N GLN A 382 -11.66 5.83 -6.28
CA GLN A 382 -11.78 4.94 -5.13
C GLN A 382 -11.05 5.52 -3.92
N LEU A 383 -11.79 5.69 -2.83
CA LEU A 383 -11.28 6.06 -1.52
C LEU A 383 -10.86 4.79 -0.77
N ASN A 384 -9.55 4.56 -0.65
CA ASN A 384 -9.01 3.45 0.14
C ASN A 384 -8.92 3.88 1.62
N ASP A 385 -9.93 3.49 2.40
CA ASP A 385 -10.16 3.98 3.76
C ASP A 385 -10.54 5.48 3.79
N THR A 386 -10.56 6.08 4.99
CA THR A 386 -11.00 7.46 5.25
C THR A 386 -9.95 8.53 4.94
N HIS A 387 -8.68 8.17 4.78
CA HIS A 387 -7.60 9.13 4.51
C HIS A 387 -7.85 10.06 3.31
N PRO A 388 -8.37 9.58 2.15
CA PRO A 388 -8.70 10.45 1.01
C PRO A 388 -10.08 11.13 1.09
N THR A 389 -10.83 11.08 2.19
CA THR A 389 -12.21 11.64 2.22
C THR A 389 -12.26 13.12 1.83
N LEU A 390 -11.20 13.89 2.04
CA LEU A 390 -11.12 15.28 1.58
C LEU A 390 -11.25 15.45 0.06
N ALA A 391 -11.02 14.39 -0.73
CA ALA A 391 -11.25 14.42 -2.18
C ALA A 391 -12.71 14.75 -2.54
N ILE A 392 -13.69 14.30 -1.74
CA ILE A 392 -15.11 14.62 -1.94
C ILE A 392 -15.31 16.15 -1.86
N VAL A 393 -14.76 16.75 -0.81
CA VAL A 393 -14.92 18.18 -0.51
C VAL A 393 -14.11 19.04 -1.47
N GLU A 394 -12.90 18.60 -1.83
CA GLU A 394 -12.04 19.31 -2.78
C GLU A 394 -12.59 19.27 -4.21
N LEU A 395 -13.19 18.15 -4.66
CA LEU A 395 -13.84 18.12 -5.97
C LEU A 395 -15.05 19.06 -5.99
N GLN A 396 -15.86 19.07 -4.94
CA GLN A 396 -16.96 20.04 -4.79
C GLN A 396 -16.43 21.48 -4.88
N ARG A 397 -15.34 21.80 -4.16
CA ARG A 397 -14.69 23.12 -4.20
C ARG A 397 -14.24 23.50 -5.60
N ILE A 398 -13.56 22.60 -6.33
CA ILE A 398 -13.10 22.84 -7.69
C ILE A 398 -14.29 23.17 -8.60
N LEU A 399 -15.34 22.35 -8.57
CA LEU A 399 -16.49 22.52 -9.47
C LEU A 399 -17.25 23.82 -9.22
N ILE A 400 -17.43 24.24 -7.96
CA ILE A 400 -18.17 25.47 -7.64
C ILE A 400 -17.28 26.72 -7.71
N ASP A 401 -16.12 26.73 -7.04
CA ASP A 401 -15.32 27.95 -6.87
C ASP A 401 -14.48 28.25 -8.13
N LEU A 402 -14.04 27.23 -8.87
CA LEU A 402 -13.15 27.40 -10.04
C LEU A 402 -13.87 27.21 -11.37
N GLU A 403 -14.79 26.25 -11.45
CA GLU A 403 -15.52 25.95 -12.70
C GLU A 403 -16.89 26.63 -12.78
N GLY A 404 -17.37 27.21 -11.68
CA GLY A 404 -18.60 28.01 -11.66
C GLY A 404 -19.90 27.20 -11.79
N LEU A 405 -19.90 25.92 -11.40
CA LEU A 405 -21.12 25.11 -11.39
C LEU A 405 -22.03 25.48 -10.21
N GLU A 406 -23.33 25.29 -10.40
CA GLU A 406 -24.31 25.34 -9.32
C GLU A 406 -24.10 24.19 -8.34
N TRP A 407 -24.45 24.41 -7.07
CA TRP A 407 -24.19 23.44 -5.99
C TRP A 407 -24.74 22.04 -6.27
N ASP A 408 -26.02 21.95 -6.67
CA ASP A 408 -26.70 20.67 -6.90
C ASP A 408 -26.13 19.90 -8.10
N GLU A 409 -25.70 20.61 -9.15
CA GLU A 409 -25.03 20.01 -10.30
C GLU A 409 -23.67 19.45 -9.90
N ALA A 410 -22.86 20.25 -9.20
CA ALA A 410 -21.56 19.82 -8.69
C ALA A 410 -21.67 18.63 -7.73
N TRP A 411 -22.64 18.67 -6.79
CA TRP A 411 -22.82 17.60 -5.81
C TRP A 411 -23.31 16.30 -6.45
N SER A 412 -24.13 16.39 -7.51
CA SER A 412 -24.53 15.23 -8.30
C SER A 412 -23.33 14.57 -8.99
N ILE A 413 -22.39 15.37 -9.55
CA ILE A 413 -21.14 14.87 -10.13
C ILE A 413 -20.28 14.21 -9.05
N VAL A 414 -20.06 14.88 -7.92
CA VAL A 414 -19.25 14.38 -6.80
C VAL A 414 -19.78 13.03 -6.32
N SER A 415 -21.07 12.97 -5.96
CA SER A 415 -21.67 11.76 -5.38
C SER A 415 -21.68 10.54 -6.31
N GLN A 416 -21.63 10.74 -7.62
CA GLN A 416 -21.55 9.67 -8.63
C GLN A 416 -20.11 9.28 -9.01
N THR A 417 -19.11 10.05 -8.57
CA THR A 417 -17.70 9.82 -8.91
C THR A 417 -17.01 8.87 -7.92
N PHE A 418 -17.39 8.93 -6.63
CA PHE A 418 -16.63 8.30 -5.54
C PHE A 418 -17.19 6.95 -5.09
N GLY A 419 -16.32 5.95 -4.99
CA GLY A 419 -16.54 4.73 -4.19
C GLY A 419 -15.71 4.76 -2.91
N TYR A 420 -16.25 4.25 -1.80
CA TYR A 420 -15.56 4.20 -0.51
C TYR A 420 -15.39 2.76 0.00
N THR A 421 -14.15 2.34 0.20
CA THR A 421 -13.83 1.06 0.85
C THR A 421 -13.49 1.28 2.32
N ASN A 422 -14.23 0.63 3.21
CA ASN A 422 -13.96 0.65 4.65
C ASN A 422 -13.16 -0.59 5.06
N HIS A 423 -12.14 -0.39 5.90
CA HIS A 423 -11.28 -1.45 6.46
C HIS A 423 -11.37 -1.56 7.99
N THR A 424 -12.30 -0.84 8.62
CA THR A 424 -12.32 -0.61 10.07
C THR A 424 -13.53 -1.26 10.71
N VAL A 425 -13.27 -2.18 11.64
CA VAL A 425 -14.31 -2.84 12.44
C VAL A 425 -14.75 -2.01 13.64
N LEU A 426 -13.79 -1.37 14.32
CA LEU A 426 -14.00 -0.65 15.57
C LEU A 426 -14.46 0.80 15.33
N PRO A 427 -15.65 1.23 15.80
CA PRO A 427 -16.14 2.59 15.62
C PRO A 427 -15.18 3.69 16.14
N GLU A 428 -14.44 3.41 17.20
CA GLU A 428 -13.45 4.30 17.80
C GLU A 428 -12.20 4.52 16.92
N ALA A 429 -11.93 3.61 15.99
CA ALA A 429 -10.84 3.73 15.03
C ALA A 429 -11.23 4.51 13.76
N LEU A 430 -12.51 4.90 13.61
CA LEU A 430 -12.95 5.76 12.51
C LEU A 430 -12.42 7.18 12.69
N GLU A 431 -11.75 7.68 11.65
CA GLU A 431 -11.06 8.96 11.70
C GLU A 431 -12.00 10.14 11.99
N LYS A 432 -11.63 10.95 12.98
CA LYS A 432 -12.30 12.21 13.34
C LYS A 432 -11.28 13.33 13.48
N TRP A 433 -11.66 14.52 13.06
CA TRP A 433 -10.82 15.73 13.18
C TRP A 433 -11.57 16.83 13.92
N SER A 434 -10.87 17.57 14.77
CA SER A 434 -11.50 18.69 15.47
C SER A 434 -11.89 19.78 14.47
N VAL A 435 -13.10 20.32 14.63
CA VAL A 435 -13.58 21.47 13.85
C VAL A 435 -12.63 22.67 13.95
N PRO A 436 -12.07 23.04 15.12
CA PRO A 436 -11.10 24.13 15.22
C PRO A 436 -9.85 23.92 14.33
N LEU A 437 -9.31 22.69 14.27
CA LEU A 437 -8.19 22.37 13.40
C LEU A 437 -8.57 22.55 11.92
N PHE A 438 -9.74 22.04 11.52
CA PHE A 438 -10.27 22.21 10.17
C PHE A 438 -10.48 23.68 9.81
N GLN A 439 -11.05 24.46 10.73
CA GLN A 439 -11.30 25.89 10.54
C GLN A 439 -10.02 26.66 10.30
N ASN A 440 -8.96 26.33 11.05
CA ASN A 440 -7.66 26.97 10.91
C ASN A 440 -6.96 26.56 9.61
N LEU A 441 -6.94 25.27 9.29
CA LEU A 441 -6.13 24.73 8.19
C LEU A 441 -6.83 24.79 6.82
N LEU A 442 -8.13 24.48 6.77
CA LEU A 442 -8.92 24.30 5.54
C LEU A 442 -10.28 25.02 5.66
N PRO A 443 -10.29 26.36 5.79
CA PRO A 443 -11.51 27.12 6.12
C PRO A 443 -12.60 26.99 5.05
N ARG A 444 -12.24 26.90 3.76
CA ARG A 444 -13.23 26.71 2.67
C ARG A 444 -13.85 25.33 2.71
N HIS A 445 -13.06 24.29 2.94
CA HIS A 445 -13.54 22.92 3.05
C HIS A 445 -14.50 22.75 4.22
N LEU A 446 -14.24 23.40 5.36
CA LEU A 446 -15.17 23.36 6.48
C LEU A 446 -16.54 23.98 6.14
N GLN A 447 -16.58 25.09 5.38
CA GLN A 447 -17.85 25.66 4.90
C GLN A 447 -18.62 24.67 4.02
N ILE A 448 -17.93 24.03 3.08
CA ILE A 448 -18.52 23.03 2.18
C ILE A 448 -19.00 21.81 2.98
N ILE A 449 -18.24 21.35 3.97
CA ILE A 449 -18.66 20.23 4.86
C ILE A 449 -19.93 20.60 5.63
N TYR A 450 -20.05 21.83 6.13
CA TYR A 450 -21.27 22.29 6.79
C TYR A 450 -22.48 22.32 5.83
N GLU A 451 -22.29 22.79 4.59
CA GLU A 451 -23.35 22.79 3.57
C GLU A 451 -23.76 21.36 3.18
N ILE A 452 -22.80 20.45 2.95
CA ILE A 452 -23.07 19.02 2.72
C ILE A 452 -23.88 18.44 3.88
N ASN A 453 -23.45 18.69 5.12
CA ASN A 453 -24.14 18.19 6.31
C ASN A 453 -25.56 18.75 6.43
N LEU A 454 -25.74 20.05 6.19
CA LEU A 454 -27.04 20.72 6.25
C LEU A 454 -28.03 20.09 5.27
N PHE A 455 -27.65 19.99 3.98
CA PHE A 455 -28.52 19.41 2.95
C PHE A 455 -28.79 17.93 3.20
N PHE A 456 -27.79 17.17 3.64
CA PHE A 456 -27.96 15.78 4.04
C PHE A 456 -28.98 15.65 5.17
N LEU A 457 -28.83 16.39 6.28
CA LEU A 457 -29.76 16.33 7.41
C LEU A 457 -31.18 16.79 7.03
N GLN A 458 -31.33 17.80 6.18
CA GLN A 458 -32.63 18.19 5.63
C GLN A 458 -33.26 17.06 4.81
N SER A 459 -32.47 16.34 4.01
CA SER A 459 -32.97 15.18 3.25
C SER A 459 -33.42 14.04 4.17
N VAL A 460 -32.69 13.80 5.26
CA VAL A 460 -33.03 12.79 6.28
C VAL A 460 -34.30 13.19 7.03
N GLU A 461 -34.45 14.46 7.43
CA GLU A 461 -35.65 14.97 8.11
C GLU A 461 -36.89 14.85 7.21
N ARG A 462 -36.76 15.14 5.90
CA ARG A 462 -37.85 14.94 4.93
C ARG A 462 -38.24 13.47 4.77
N LYS A 463 -37.26 12.55 4.79
CA LYS A 463 -37.49 11.09 4.63
C LYS A 463 -37.98 10.41 5.91
N PHE A 464 -37.53 10.87 7.07
CA PHE A 464 -37.88 10.36 8.40
C PHE A 464 -38.41 11.49 9.30
N PRO A 465 -39.62 12.02 9.03
CA PRO A 465 -40.18 13.11 9.83
C PRO A 465 -40.30 12.69 11.30
N LYS A 466 -39.93 13.60 12.22
CA LYS A 466 -40.01 13.46 13.69
C LYS A 466 -38.92 12.61 14.36
N GLU A 467 -38.00 11.98 13.63
CA GLU A 467 -36.88 11.22 14.22
C GLU A 467 -35.64 12.09 14.47
N ARG A 468 -35.73 13.00 15.44
CA ARG A 468 -34.64 13.96 15.72
C ARG A 468 -33.34 13.30 16.19
N ASP A 469 -33.42 12.22 16.95
CA ASP A 469 -32.23 11.52 17.44
C ASP A 469 -31.43 10.88 16.29
N LEU A 470 -32.11 10.48 15.21
CA LEU A 470 -31.45 9.97 14.01
C LEU A 470 -30.52 11.03 13.42
N LEU A 471 -30.98 12.29 13.31
CA LEU A 471 -30.19 13.40 12.77
C LEU A 471 -28.86 13.58 13.52
N ALA A 472 -28.90 13.51 14.85
CA ALA A 472 -27.69 13.62 15.67
C ALA A 472 -26.72 12.45 15.41
N ARG A 473 -27.26 11.22 15.33
CA ARG A 473 -26.44 10.02 15.09
C ARG A 473 -25.80 10.00 13.71
N VAL A 474 -26.46 10.48 12.65
CA VAL A 474 -25.92 10.41 11.27
C VAL A 474 -25.22 11.66 10.77
N SER A 475 -25.30 12.78 11.50
CA SER A 475 -24.65 14.05 11.12
C SER A 475 -23.16 13.84 10.81
N ILE A 476 -22.60 14.55 9.84
CA ILE A 476 -21.15 14.54 9.59
C ILE A 476 -20.43 15.26 10.73
N ILE A 477 -21.09 16.24 11.35
CA ILE A 477 -20.57 16.97 12.51
C ILE A 477 -21.04 16.28 13.79
N GLU A 478 -20.10 15.95 14.64
CA GLU A 478 -20.35 15.51 16.01
C GLU A 478 -20.35 16.73 16.94
N GLU A 479 -21.44 16.92 17.68
CA GLU A 479 -21.65 18.03 18.62
C GLU A 479 -21.01 17.74 19.99
N SER A 480 -19.75 17.30 19.98
CA SER A 480 -18.91 17.08 21.17
C SER A 480 -18.11 18.35 21.55
N GLN A 481 -17.29 18.27 22.61
CA GLN A 481 -16.45 19.37 23.09
C GLN A 481 -14.96 18.96 23.03
N PRO A 482 -14.18 19.41 22.03
CA PRO A 482 -14.58 20.24 20.88
C PRO A 482 -15.42 19.47 19.85
N LYS A 483 -16.12 20.19 18.96
CA LYS A 483 -16.84 19.54 17.84
C LYS A 483 -15.88 18.78 16.93
N MET A 484 -16.35 17.68 16.36
CA MET A 484 -15.55 16.82 15.48
C MET A 484 -16.21 16.63 14.11
N VAL A 485 -15.39 16.51 13.06
CA VAL A 485 -15.80 16.09 11.72
C VAL A 485 -15.61 14.58 11.62
N ARG A 486 -16.68 13.84 11.33
CA ARG A 486 -16.67 12.37 11.19
C ARG A 486 -16.39 11.98 9.74
N MET A 487 -15.14 11.62 9.44
CA MET A 487 -14.68 11.44 8.05
C MET A 487 -15.36 10.24 7.37
N ALA A 488 -15.54 9.11 8.08
CA ALA A 488 -16.27 7.97 7.55
C ALA A 488 -17.70 8.34 7.11
N TYR A 489 -18.36 9.25 7.82
CA TYR A 489 -19.74 9.63 7.52
C TYR A 489 -19.79 10.54 6.30
N LEU A 490 -18.84 11.48 6.20
CA LEU A 490 -18.62 12.28 5.01
C LEU A 490 -18.33 11.39 3.77
N ALA A 491 -17.52 10.34 3.93
CA ALA A 491 -17.23 9.39 2.87
C ALA A 491 -18.49 8.65 2.40
N ILE A 492 -19.32 8.16 3.32
CA ILE A 492 -20.59 7.50 3.00
C ILE A 492 -21.54 8.45 2.29
N VAL A 493 -21.69 9.68 2.79
CA VAL A 493 -22.61 10.67 2.21
C VAL A 493 -22.17 11.08 0.81
N GLY A 494 -20.86 11.25 0.57
CA GLY A 494 -20.31 11.71 -0.71
C GLY A 494 -19.96 10.62 -1.74
N SER A 495 -20.26 9.34 -1.47
CA SER A 495 -19.96 8.22 -2.39
C SER A 495 -21.23 7.55 -2.91
N HIS A 496 -21.22 6.98 -4.13
CA HIS A 496 -22.36 6.21 -4.65
C HIS A 496 -22.36 4.76 -4.15
N LYS A 497 -21.19 4.22 -3.80
CA LYS A 497 -21.01 2.87 -3.26
C LYS A 497 -20.08 2.88 -2.05
N VAL A 498 -20.41 2.05 -1.08
CA VAL A 498 -19.60 1.75 0.11
C VAL A 498 -19.38 0.25 0.15
N ASN A 499 -18.15 -0.22 0.35
CA ASN A 499 -17.89 -1.65 0.45
C ASN A 499 -17.03 -2.01 1.66
N GLY A 500 -17.32 -3.18 2.25
CA GLY A 500 -16.39 -3.87 3.15
C GLY A 500 -15.43 -4.75 2.37
N VAL A 501 -14.54 -5.42 3.12
CA VAL A 501 -13.37 -6.15 2.60
C VAL A 501 -13.36 -7.66 2.91
N ALA A 502 -14.46 -8.13 3.47
CA ALA A 502 -14.82 -9.51 3.74
C ALA A 502 -16.35 -9.56 3.91
N GLU A 503 -16.95 -10.73 3.70
CA GLU A 503 -18.41 -10.89 3.74
C GLU A 503 -18.98 -10.54 5.12
N LEU A 504 -18.47 -11.18 6.18
CA LEU A 504 -18.88 -10.90 7.56
C LEU A 504 -18.65 -9.44 7.96
N HIS A 505 -17.51 -8.86 7.54
CA HIS A 505 -17.21 -7.46 7.79
C HIS A 505 -18.22 -6.53 7.11
N SER A 506 -18.62 -6.84 5.88
CA SER A 506 -19.63 -6.08 5.15
C SER A 506 -21.01 -6.20 5.80
N ASP A 507 -21.34 -7.36 6.37
CA ASP A 507 -22.56 -7.55 7.14
C ASP A 507 -22.53 -6.80 8.47
N LEU A 508 -21.39 -6.75 9.15
CA LEU A 508 -21.20 -5.92 10.36
C LEU A 508 -21.34 -4.42 10.03
N ILE A 509 -20.76 -3.97 8.91
CA ILE A 509 -20.96 -2.61 8.41
C ILE A 509 -22.46 -2.30 8.26
N LYS A 510 -23.23 -3.23 7.69
CA LYS A 510 -24.66 -3.03 7.42
C LYS A 510 -25.53 -3.10 8.68
N THR A 511 -25.20 -3.99 9.60
CA THR A 511 -26.07 -4.33 10.75
C THR A 511 -25.74 -3.52 12.01
N THR A 512 -24.50 -3.06 12.16
CA THR A 512 -24.01 -2.39 13.37
C THR A 512 -23.41 -1.02 13.05
N ILE A 513 -22.27 -0.97 12.33
CA ILE A 513 -21.44 0.25 12.26
C ILE A 513 -22.17 1.39 11.53
N PHE A 514 -22.77 1.11 10.38
CA PHE A 514 -23.44 2.09 9.52
C PHE A 514 -24.93 1.79 9.31
N LYS A 515 -25.57 1.09 10.24
CA LYS A 515 -26.99 0.67 10.16
C LYS A 515 -27.96 1.82 9.83
N ASP A 516 -27.75 2.98 10.43
CA ASP A 516 -28.60 4.16 10.20
C ASP A 516 -28.42 4.68 8.76
N PHE A 517 -27.22 4.59 8.19
CA PHE A 517 -26.97 4.94 6.79
C PHE A 517 -27.55 3.93 5.81
N VAL A 518 -27.53 2.62 6.14
CA VAL A 518 -28.25 1.59 5.35
C VAL A 518 -29.74 1.90 5.30
N ARG A 519 -30.33 2.27 6.44
CA ARG A 519 -31.73 2.69 6.50
C ARG A 519 -32.02 3.93 5.65
N ILE A 520 -31.10 4.90 5.62
CA ILE A 520 -31.25 6.15 4.86
C ILE A 520 -31.07 5.94 3.36
N PHE A 521 -30.00 5.28 2.92
CA PHE A 521 -29.66 5.17 1.49
C PHE A 521 -30.18 3.88 0.84
N GLY A 522 -30.54 2.86 1.61
CA GLY A 522 -30.88 1.53 1.14
C GLY A 522 -29.68 0.58 1.13
N PRO A 523 -29.94 -0.74 1.18
CA PRO A 523 -28.89 -1.76 1.21
C PRO A 523 -28.02 -1.76 -0.04
N ASP A 524 -28.55 -1.37 -1.20
CA ASP A 524 -27.82 -1.40 -2.49
C ASP A 524 -26.59 -0.51 -2.49
N LYS A 525 -26.54 0.54 -1.67
CA LYS A 525 -25.34 1.39 -1.53
C LYS A 525 -24.18 0.65 -0.86
N PHE A 526 -24.47 -0.36 -0.05
CA PHE A 526 -23.50 -1.11 0.75
C PHE A 526 -23.25 -2.49 0.14
N THR A 527 -22.06 -2.69 -0.42
CA THR A 527 -21.65 -3.96 -1.06
C THR A 527 -20.50 -4.62 -0.30
N ASN A 528 -20.04 -5.77 -0.79
CA ASN A 528 -18.84 -6.46 -0.34
C ASN A 528 -17.91 -6.65 -1.54
N VAL A 529 -16.61 -6.48 -1.32
CA VAL A 529 -15.58 -7.05 -2.19
C VAL A 529 -14.52 -7.66 -1.29
N THR A 530 -14.54 -8.97 -1.10
CA THR A 530 -13.50 -9.64 -0.31
C THR A 530 -12.13 -9.36 -0.91
N ASN A 531 -11.17 -8.96 -0.09
CA ASN A 531 -9.78 -8.76 -0.48
C ASN A 531 -9.13 -9.98 -1.15
N GLY A 532 -8.03 -9.73 -1.84
CA GLY A 532 -7.22 -10.75 -2.51
C GLY A 532 -5.77 -10.31 -2.70
N ILE A 533 -4.95 -11.24 -3.19
CA ILE A 533 -3.51 -11.06 -3.39
C ILE A 533 -3.11 -11.41 -4.83
N THR A 534 -2.07 -10.77 -5.35
CA THR A 534 -1.57 -11.10 -6.68
C THR A 534 -0.77 -12.42 -6.64
N PRO A 535 -1.13 -13.44 -7.44
CA PRO A 535 -0.36 -14.68 -7.51
C PRO A 535 1.01 -14.49 -8.18
N ARG A 536 1.22 -13.40 -8.93
CA ARG A 536 2.51 -13.12 -9.60
C ARG A 536 3.61 -12.89 -8.59
N ARG A 537 3.39 -12.02 -7.60
CA ARG A 537 4.38 -11.77 -6.54
C ARG A 537 4.36 -12.87 -5.49
N TRP A 538 3.18 -13.22 -4.98
CA TRP A 538 3.06 -14.05 -3.78
C TRP A 538 3.17 -15.56 -4.02
N LEU A 539 3.24 -16.01 -5.27
CA LEU A 539 3.50 -17.40 -5.62
C LEU A 539 4.60 -17.52 -6.69
N HIS A 540 4.43 -16.91 -7.86
CA HIS A 540 5.38 -17.08 -8.97
C HIS A 540 6.77 -16.49 -8.69
N GLN A 541 6.83 -15.29 -8.09
CA GLN A 541 8.08 -14.64 -7.69
C GLN A 541 8.66 -15.23 -6.39
N ALA A 542 7.83 -15.31 -5.33
CA ALA A 542 8.29 -15.73 -4.00
C ALA A 542 8.66 -17.22 -3.93
N ASN A 543 7.98 -18.07 -4.71
CA ASN A 543 8.10 -19.53 -4.65
C ASN A 543 8.11 -20.15 -6.07
N PRO A 544 9.15 -19.86 -6.88
CA PRO A 544 9.19 -20.23 -8.30
C PRO A 544 9.13 -21.75 -8.51
N ARG A 545 9.75 -22.55 -7.63
CA ARG A 545 9.70 -24.02 -7.72
C ARG A 545 8.29 -24.57 -7.50
N LEU A 546 7.54 -24.04 -6.53
CA LEU A 546 6.14 -24.43 -6.35
C LEU A 546 5.30 -24.00 -7.55
N SER A 547 5.54 -22.78 -8.06
CA SER A 547 4.84 -22.30 -9.24
C SER A 547 5.10 -23.15 -10.48
N GLU A 548 6.31 -23.69 -10.66
CA GLU A 548 6.67 -24.60 -11.75
C GLU A 548 6.00 -25.98 -11.57
N LEU A 549 6.02 -26.53 -10.36
CA LEU A 549 5.31 -27.76 -10.04
C LEU A 549 3.81 -27.65 -10.34
N ILE A 550 3.18 -26.53 -9.94
CA ILE A 550 1.77 -26.24 -10.26
C ILE A 550 1.58 -26.15 -11.77
N ALA A 551 2.43 -25.39 -12.48
CA ALA A 551 2.35 -25.24 -13.93
C ALA A 551 2.39 -26.61 -14.64
N SER A 552 3.21 -27.55 -14.17
CA SER A 552 3.30 -28.91 -14.73
C SER A 552 1.97 -29.67 -14.68
N LYS A 553 1.14 -29.40 -13.68
CA LYS A 553 -0.16 -30.07 -13.47
C LYS A 553 -1.34 -29.28 -14.05
N THR A 554 -1.24 -27.96 -14.15
CA THR A 554 -2.30 -27.11 -14.71
C THR A 554 -2.23 -26.96 -16.23
N GLY A 555 -1.11 -27.32 -16.85
CA GLY A 555 -0.86 -27.21 -18.30
C GLY A 555 -0.13 -25.93 -18.71
N GLY A 556 0.66 -25.34 -17.80
CA GLY A 556 1.42 -24.10 -18.00
C GLY A 556 1.03 -22.99 -17.02
N TYR A 557 1.63 -21.80 -17.19
CA TYR A 557 1.47 -20.64 -16.30
C TYR A 557 0.16 -19.84 -16.50
N GLY A 558 -0.82 -20.39 -17.21
CA GLY A 558 -2.14 -19.75 -17.39
C GLY A 558 -2.85 -19.46 -16.07
N PHE A 559 -2.60 -20.28 -15.04
CA PHE A 559 -3.18 -20.12 -13.70
C PHE A 559 -2.80 -18.80 -13.01
N LEU A 560 -1.76 -18.10 -13.47
CA LEU A 560 -1.36 -16.79 -12.92
C LEU A 560 -2.28 -15.64 -13.35
N LYS A 561 -3.12 -15.87 -14.39
CA LYS A 561 -4.24 -15.00 -14.78
C LYS A 561 -5.60 -15.56 -14.36
N ASP A 562 -5.70 -16.87 -14.16
CA ASP A 562 -6.90 -17.54 -13.66
C ASP A 562 -6.54 -18.52 -12.53
N LEU A 563 -6.57 -18.00 -11.30
CA LEU A 563 -6.17 -18.78 -10.12
C LEU A 563 -7.15 -19.91 -9.79
N THR A 564 -8.35 -19.94 -10.41
CA THR A 564 -9.31 -21.04 -10.21
C THR A 564 -8.80 -22.37 -10.76
N MET A 565 -7.86 -22.34 -11.70
CA MET A 565 -7.19 -23.52 -12.26
C MET A 565 -6.41 -24.34 -11.23
N LEU A 566 -6.13 -23.80 -10.03
CA LEU A 566 -5.50 -24.53 -8.94
C LEU A 566 -6.35 -25.73 -8.47
N ASN A 567 -7.66 -25.73 -8.71
CA ASN A 567 -8.54 -26.85 -8.35
C ASN A 567 -8.09 -28.20 -8.96
N LYS A 568 -7.38 -28.17 -10.10
CA LYS A 568 -6.81 -29.36 -10.73
C LYS A 568 -5.76 -30.06 -9.87
N LEU A 569 -5.23 -29.40 -8.84
CA LEU A 569 -4.25 -29.99 -7.93
C LEU A 569 -4.87 -31.02 -6.98
N GLU A 570 -6.18 -30.97 -6.73
CA GLU A 570 -6.87 -31.90 -5.82
C GLU A 570 -6.67 -33.37 -6.22
N GLN A 571 -6.68 -33.68 -7.52
CA GLN A 571 -6.48 -35.05 -8.01
C GLN A 571 -5.07 -35.61 -7.73
N PHE A 572 -4.12 -34.75 -7.37
CA PHE A 572 -2.74 -35.12 -7.04
C PHE A 572 -2.47 -35.06 -5.54
N ALA A 573 -3.48 -34.75 -4.70
CA ALA A 573 -3.32 -34.64 -3.26
C ALA A 573 -2.84 -35.95 -2.61
N ASP A 574 -3.13 -37.11 -3.21
CA ASP A 574 -2.67 -38.43 -2.75
C ASP A 574 -1.58 -39.05 -3.63
N ASP A 575 -1.09 -38.30 -4.63
CA ASP A 575 -0.01 -38.76 -5.50
C ASP A 575 1.34 -38.71 -4.80
N LYS A 576 2.02 -39.87 -4.71
CA LYS A 576 3.25 -40.02 -3.93
C LYS A 576 4.43 -39.20 -4.47
N GLU A 577 4.55 -39.09 -5.80
CA GLU A 577 5.66 -38.35 -6.42
C GLU A 577 5.43 -36.84 -6.25
N PHE A 578 4.20 -36.39 -6.42
CA PHE A 578 3.79 -35.01 -6.22
C PHE A 578 3.98 -34.57 -4.77
N LYS A 579 3.55 -35.37 -3.78
CA LYS A 579 3.80 -35.09 -2.36
C LYS A 579 5.29 -34.98 -2.03
N LYS A 580 6.11 -35.86 -2.60
CA LYS A 580 7.56 -35.85 -2.39
C LYS A 580 8.18 -34.55 -2.92
N GLU A 581 7.86 -34.18 -4.15
CA GLU A 581 8.37 -32.94 -4.75
C GLU A 581 7.89 -31.69 -3.98
N TRP A 582 6.63 -31.70 -3.53
CA TRP A 582 6.07 -30.65 -2.67
C TRP A 582 6.87 -30.47 -1.38
N GLN A 583 7.20 -31.58 -0.71
CA GLN A 583 7.99 -31.57 0.53
C GLN A 583 9.42 -31.07 0.29
N GLU A 584 10.07 -31.48 -0.81
CA GLU A 584 11.41 -31.02 -1.18
C GLU A 584 11.44 -29.50 -1.46
N ILE A 585 10.38 -28.96 -2.08
CA ILE A 585 10.23 -27.53 -2.31
C ILE A 585 10.08 -26.78 -0.98
N LYS A 586 9.17 -27.23 -0.10
CA LYS A 586 8.98 -26.63 1.23
C LYS A 586 10.28 -26.65 2.04
N TYR A 587 10.97 -27.78 2.07
CA TYR A 587 12.25 -27.91 2.78
C TYR A 587 13.31 -26.93 2.25
N ALA A 588 13.44 -26.78 0.93
CA ALA A 588 14.40 -25.83 0.35
C ALA A 588 14.06 -24.37 0.69
N ASN A 589 12.77 -24.01 0.72
CA ASN A 589 12.34 -22.69 1.18
C ASN A 589 12.69 -22.46 2.66
N LYS A 590 12.53 -23.48 3.52
CA LYS A 590 12.94 -23.44 4.92
C LYS A 590 14.44 -23.31 5.10
N VAL A 591 15.24 -23.97 4.25
CA VAL A 591 16.70 -23.78 4.22
C VAL A 591 17.06 -22.34 3.86
N ARG A 592 16.38 -21.72 2.90
CA ARG A 592 16.58 -20.31 2.55
C ARG A 592 16.29 -19.39 3.74
N LEU A 593 15.17 -19.59 4.43
CA LEU A 593 14.85 -18.80 5.63
C LEU A 593 15.81 -19.08 6.78
N ALA A 594 16.23 -20.33 7.00
CA ALA A 594 17.22 -20.67 8.03
C ALA A 594 18.58 -19.99 7.79
N LYS A 595 19.02 -19.89 6.53
CA LYS A 595 20.21 -19.11 6.15
C LYS A 595 20.04 -17.62 6.45
N HIS A 596 18.87 -17.06 6.13
CA HIS A 596 18.57 -15.66 6.46
C HIS A 596 18.60 -15.42 7.98
N ILE A 597 17.92 -16.27 8.76
CA ILE A 597 17.93 -16.21 10.24
C ILE A 597 19.36 -16.26 10.77
N LYS A 598 20.19 -17.17 10.24
CA LYS A 598 21.58 -17.29 10.67
C LYS A 598 22.38 -16.04 10.36
N ALA A 599 22.19 -15.46 9.17
CA ALA A 599 22.91 -14.27 8.73
C ALA A 599 22.53 -13.02 9.54
N THR A 600 21.26 -12.86 9.93
CA THR A 600 20.77 -11.65 10.61
C THR A 600 20.80 -11.75 12.13
N THR A 601 20.60 -12.93 12.70
CA THR A 601 20.48 -13.12 14.17
C THR A 601 21.63 -13.91 14.78
N GLY A 602 22.46 -14.57 13.96
CA GLY A 602 23.48 -15.50 14.44
C GLY A 602 22.95 -16.83 14.97
N VAL A 603 21.63 -17.03 15.06
CA VAL A 603 21.01 -18.27 15.55
C VAL A 603 20.94 -19.30 14.42
N THR A 604 21.37 -20.53 14.69
CA THR A 604 21.16 -21.66 13.79
C THR A 604 19.82 -22.33 14.12
N VAL A 605 19.00 -22.59 13.11
CA VAL A 605 17.71 -23.27 13.26
C VAL A 605 17.66 -24.51 12.37
N ASN A 606 16.95 -25.55 12.82
CA ASN A 606 16.79 -26.81 12.09
C ASN A 606 15.69 -26.69 11.02
N PRO A 607 15.99 -26.78 9.70
CA PRO A 607 14.98 -26.68 8.65
C PRO A 607 13.99 -27.87 8.59
N SER A 608 14.26 -28.97 9.30
CA SER A 608 13.33 -30.09 9.44
C SER A 608 12.33 -29.91 10.58
N ALA A 609 12.49 -28.88 11.42
CA ALA A 609 11.55 -28.53 12.48
C ALA A 609 10.31 -27.82 11.93
N LEU A 610 9.16 -27.91 12.60
CA LEU A 610 7.96 -27.15 12.24
C LEU A 610 8.27 -25.64 12.29
N PHE A 611 8.12 -24.94 11.17
CA PHE A 611 8.25 -23.47 11.12
C PHE A 611 6.88 -22.83 11.40
N ASP A 612 6.77 -22.25 12.59
CA ASP A 612 5.57 -21.65 13.16
C ASP A 612 5.72 -20.13 13.20
N ILE A 613 4.91 -19.41 12.40
CA ILE A 613 5.22 -18.03 12.02
C ILE A 613 4.08 -17.06 12.37
N GLN A 614 4.40 -16.00 13.12
CA GLN A 614 3.53 -14.84 13.34
C GLN A 614 4.21 -13.55 12.86
N VAL A 615 3.92 -13.14 11.62
CA VAL A 615 4.47 -11.90 11.03
C VAL A 615 3.38 -10.90 10.64
N LYS A 616 3.24 -9.84 11.43
CA LYS A 616 2.28 -8.75 11.24
C LYS A 616 2.63 -7.57 12.16
N ARG A 617 1.96 -6.43 12.00
CA ARG A 617 2.05 -5.30 12.94
C ARG A 617 1.91 -5.79 14.39
N ILE A 618 2.79 -5.33 15.28
CA ILE A 618 2.73 -5.67 16.70
C ILE A 618 1.67 -4.82 17.38
N HIS A 619 0.69 -5.46 17.99
CA HIS A 619 -0.43 -4.81 18.66
C HIS A 619 -1.10 -5.80 19.62
N GLU A 620 -1.58 -5.34 20.78
CA GLU A 620 -2.25 -6.20 21.75
C GLU A 620 -3.43 -7.01 21.17
N TYR A 621 -4.29 -6.42 20.32
CA TYR A 621 -5.40 -7.17 19.69
C TYR A 621 -4.96 -8.27 18.71
N LYS A 622 -3.73 -8.19 18.18
CA LYS A 622 -3.14 -9.22 17.29
C LYS A 622 -2.55 -10.39 18.07
N ARG A 623 -2.49 -10.25 19.40
CA ARG A 623 -2.14 -11.27 20.39
C ARG A 623 -0.79 -11.95 20.19
N GLN A 624 0.24 -11.21 19.76
CA GLN A 624 1.62 -11.74 19.83
C GLN A 624 2.01 -12.11 21.26
N GLN A 625 1.44 -11.43 22.27
CA GLN A 625 1.60 -11.80 23.68
C GLN A 625 1.04 -13.20 23.98
N MET A 626 -0.11 -13.59 23.43
CA MET A 626 -0.67 -14.94 23.63
C MET A 626 0.22 -16.02 23.02
N ASN A 627 0.75 -15.78 21.81
CA ASN A 627 1.69 -16.70 21.19
C ASN A 627 2.97 -16.85 22.03
N ILE A 628 3.63 -15.74 22.41
CA ILE A 628 4.86 -15.86 23.21
C ILE A 628 4.60 -16.48 24.59
N PHE A 629 3.42 -16.29 25.20
CA PHE A 629 3.03 -17.03 26.40
C PHE A 629 2.89 -18.53 26.14
N GLY A 630 2.31 -18.94 25.00
CA GLY A 630 2.25 -20.35 24.58
C GLY A 630 3.64 -20.95 24.36
N VAL A 631 4.57 -20.17 23.80
CA VAL A 631 5.98 -20.56 23.66
C VAL A 631 6.66 -20.75 25.01
N ILE A 632 6.42 -19.85 25.98
CA ILE A 632 6.94 -19.99 27.35
C ILE A 632 6.34 -21.25 28.00
N HIS A 633 5.04 -21.48 27.86
CA HIS A 633 4.38 -22.69 28.35
C HIS A 633 5.03 -23.97 27.77
N ARG A 634 5.27 -24.00 26.45
CA ARG A 634 5.96 -25.11 25.78
C ARG A 634 7.39 -25.29 26.31
N TYR A 635 8.14 -24.21 26.51
CA TYR A 635 9.49 -24.25 27.07
C TYR A 635 9.49 -24.88 28.48
N LEU A 636 8.62 -24.40 29.38
CA LEU A 636 8.48 -24.93 30.74
C LEU A 636 8.07 -26.41 30.73
N THR A 637 7.18 -26.80 29.82
CA THR A 637 6.75 -28.19 29.62
C THR A 637 7.90 -29.08 29.18
N ILE A 638 8.72 -28.65 28.21
CA ILE A 638 9.92 -29.39 27.78
C ILE A 638 10.91 -29.55 28.93
N LYS A 639 11.13 -28.50 29.74
CA LYS A 639 12.04 -28.56 30.89
C LYS A 639 11.57 -29.53 31.97
N ALA A 640 10.27 -29.68 32.17
CA ALA A 640 9.69 -30.63 33.11
C ALA A 640 9.74 -32.09 32.62
N MET A 641 9.88 -32.33 31.31
CA MET A 641 9.97 -33.68 30.74
C MET A 641 11.31 -34.36 31.00
N SER A 642 11.26 -35.68 31.11
CA SER A 642 12.44 -36.56 31.08
C SER A 642 13.12 -36.54 29.69
N PRO A 643 14.42 -36.87 29.60
CA PRO A 643 15.12 -36.96 28.32
C PRO A 643 14.46 -37.91 27.31
N GLU A 644 13.83 -38.99 27.75
CA GLU A 644 13.12 -39.97 26.93
C GLU A 644 11.82 -39.42 26.34
N GLU A 645 11.10 -38.60 27.11
CA GLU A 645 9.88 -37.92 26.64
C GLU A 645 10.21 -36.84 25.62
N ARG A 646 11.29 -36.07 25.85
CA ARG A 646 11.76 -35.03 24.92
C ARG A 646 12.07 -35.57 23.53
N LYS A 647 12.59 -36.79 23.42
CA LYS A 647 12.88 -37.46 22.13
C LYS A 647 11.64 -37.74 21.27
N LYS A 648 10.44 -37.72 21.86
CA LYS A 648 9.17 -37.97 21.16
C LYS A 648 8.53 -36.69 20.61
N LEU A 649 9.07 -35.52 20.95
CA LEU A 649 8.55 -34.24 20.48
C LEU A 649 9.06 -33.91 19.09
N ALA A 650 8.19 -33.32 18.27
CA ALA A 650 8.61 -32.71 17.02
C ALA A 650 9.31 -31.37 17.33
N PRO A 651 10.48 -31.10 16.74
CA PRO A 651 11.16 -29.82 16.94
C PRO A 651 10.36 -28.68 16.30
N ARG A 652 10.38 -27.50 16.92
CA ARG A 652 9.65 -26.31 16.47
C ARG A 652 10.53 -25.05 16.47
N VAL A 653 10.33 -24.20 15.47
CA VAL A 653 10.94 -22.87 15.39
C VAL A 653 9.80 -21.85 15.35
N SER A 654 9.63 -21.11 16.45
CA SER A 654 8.65 -20.04 16.58
C SER A 654 9.25 -18.72 16.09
N ILE A 655 8.72 -18.18 15.00
CA ILE A 655 9.25 -17.04 14.27
C ILE A 655 8.26 -15.88 14.35
N PHE A 656 8.70 -14.79 14.97
CA PHE A 656 7.98 -13.53 15.06
C PHE A 656 8.58 -12.50 14.12
N GLY A 657 7.78 -11.53 13.70
CA GLY A 657 8.26 -10.36 12.99
C GLY A 657 7.18 -9.31 12.85
N GLY A 658 7.57 -8.05 12.82
CA GLY A 658 6.62 -6.95 12.76
C GLY A 658 7.15 -5.68 13.41
N LYS A 659 6.49 -4.57 13.10
CA LYS A 659 6.82 -3.25 13.63
C LYS A 659 5.77 -2.84 14.67
N ALA A 660 6.21 -2.26 15.79
CA ALA A 660 5.36 -1.55 16.73
C ALA A 660 5.27 -0.06 16.32
N ALA A 661 4.15 0.61 16.58
CA ALA A 661 4.11 2.06 16.38
C ALA A 661 5.09 2.76 17.36
N PRO A 662 5.78 3.85 16.98
CA PRO A 662 6.87 4.41 17.79
C PRO A 662 6.46 4.82 19.21
N GLY A 663 5.23 5.32 19.37
CA GLY A 663 4.65 5.72 20.65
C GLY A 663 3.90 4.61 21.40
N TYR A 664 3.78 3.41 20.84
CA TYR A 664 3.01 2.33 21.45
C TYR A 664 3.89 1.48 22.37
N TRP A 665 3.94 1.90 23.64
CA TRP A 665 4.77 1.29 24.67
C TRP A 665 4.52 -0.22 24.83
N MET A 666 3.26 -0.66 24.97
CA MET A 666 2.96 -2.08 25.18
C MET A 666 3.39 -2.96 23.99
N ALA A 667 3.18 -2.50 22.76
CA ALA A 667 3.64 -3.22 21.57
C ALA A 667 5.17 -3.35 21.52
N LYS A 668 5.92 -2.31 21.93
CA LYS A 668 7.38 -2.40 22.08
C LYS A 668 7.79 -3.37 23.18
N THR A 669 7.07 -3.40 24.30
CA THR A 669 7.29 -4.37 25.40
C THR A 669 7.09 -5.81 24.93
N ILE A 670 6.12 -6.08 24.06
CA ILE A 670 5.93 -7.43 23.48
C ILE A 670 7.13 -7.83 22.62
N ILE A 671 7.67 -6.93 21.78
CA ILE A 671 8.90 -7.19 21.00
C ILE A 671 10.05 -7.51 21.95
N HIS A 672 10.21 -6.74 23.02
CA HIS A 672 11.24 -6.98 24.02
C HIS A 672 11.10 -8.35 24.68
N LEU A 673 9.88 -8.73 25.08
CA LEU A 673 9.63 -10.05 25.68
C LEU A 673 10.00 -11.19 24.73
N VAL A 674 9.61 -11.12 23.45
CA VAL A 674 9.96 -12.15 22.45
C VAL A 674 11.48 -12.32 22.33
N ASN A 675 12.22 -11.21 22.23
CA ASN A 675 13.68 -11.25 22.16
C ASN A 675 14.31 -11.81 23.44
N SER A 676 13.81 -11.42 24.61
CA SER A 676 14.32 -11.89 25.89
C SER A 676 14.05 -13.38 26.13
N VAL A 677 12.87 -13.88 25.73
CA VAL A 677 12.58 -15.32 25.70
C VAL A 677 13.53 -16.05 24.75
N GLY A 678 13.74 -15.52 23.54
CA GLY A 678 14.69 -16.09 22.57
C GLY A 678 16.12 -16.15 23.10
N ALA A 679 16.58 -15.13 23.83
CA ALA A 679 17.92 -15.10 24.42
C ALA A 679 18.16 -16.23 25.43
N VAL A 680 17.12 -16.66 26.15
CA VAL A 680 17.16 -17.78 27.10
C VAL A 680 16.99 -19.11 26.37
N VAL A 681 15.89 -19.29 25.64
CA VAL A 681 15.51 -20.57 25.04
C VAL A 681 16.55 -21.05 24.02
N ASN A 682 17.07 -20.16 23.17
CA ASN A 682 17.99 -20.55 22.11
C ASN A 682 19.36 -21.04 22.62
N LYS A 683 19.73 -20.67 23.86
CA LYS A 683 20.99 -21.03 24.52
C LYS A 683 20.84 -22.18 25.53
N ASP A 684 19.63 -22.63 25.82
CA ASP A 684 19.39 -23.72 26.77
C ASP A 684 19.75 -25.07 26.15
N THR A 685 20.80 -25.71 26.67
CA THR A 685 21.31 -27.00 26.19
C THR A 685 20.36 -28.16 26.46
N ASP A 686 19.49 -28.05 27.47
CA ASP A 686 18.51 -29.10 27.81
C ASP A 686 17.37 -29.16 26.79
N VAL A 687 17.11 -28.04 26.11
CA VAL A 687 16.09 -27.89 25.06
C VAL A 687 16.71 -28.06 23.67
N GLY A 688 17.90 -27.52 23.43
CA GLY A 688 18.63 -27.71 22.18
C GLY A 688 17.83 -27.22 20.96
N ASP A 689 17.64 -28.10 19.97
CA ASP A 689 16.89 -27.80 18.74
C ASP A 689 15.41 -28.21 18.80
N LEU A 690 14.91 -28.64 19.96
CA LEU A 690 13.49 -28.95 20.15
C LEU A 690 12.62 -27.69 20.08
N LEU A 691 13.14 -26.55 20.54
CA LEU A 691 12.47 -25.26 20.46
C LEU A 691 13.49 -24.15 20.20
N LYS A 692 13.23 -23.34 19.17
CA LYS A 692 13.94 -22.08 18.92
C LYS A 692 12.92 -20.94 18.80
N VAL A 693 13.28 -19.75 19.28
CA VAL A 693 12.44 -18.55 19.24
C VAL A 693 13.19 -17.43 18.56
N ILE A 694 12.64 -16.90 17.47
CA ILE A 694 13.32 -15.97 16.57
C ILE A 694 12.44 -14.73 16.39
N PHE A 695 13.02 -13.54 16.52
CA PHE A 695 12.42 -12.30 16.06
C PHE A 695 13.16 -11.83 14.80
N LEU A 696 12.44 -11.66 13.70
CA LEU A 696 12.96 -11.09 12.47
C LEU A 696 12.67 -9.60 12.44
N GLU A 697 13.72 -8.80 12.57
CA GLU A 697 13.64 -7.35 12.50
C GLU A 697 13.24 -6.84 11.11
N ASP A 698 12.69 -5.63 11.07
CA ASP A 698 12.33 -4.87 9.88
C ASP A 698 11.53 -5.68 8.85
N TYR A 699 10.49 -6.35 9.33
CA TYR A 699 9.56 -7.06 8.45
C TYR A 699 9.00 -6.12 7.37
N ASN A 700 9.21 -6.49 6.11
CA ASN A 700 8.84 -5.77 4.90
C ASN A 700 8.46 -6.78 3.79
N VAL A 701 8.23 -6.33 2.55
CA VAL A 701 7.80 -7.24 1.46
C VAL A 701 8.91 -8.22 1.08
N SER A 702 10.16 -7.77 0.96
CA SER A 702 11.27 -8.66 0.63
C SER A 702 11.47 -9.79 1.66
N LYS A 703 11.36 -9.46 2.95
CA LYS A 703 11.39 -10.49 4.00
C LYS A 703 10.17 -11.40 3.92
N ALA A 704 8.98 -10.86 3.68
CA ALA A 704 7.77 -11.67 3.50
C ALA A 704 7.88 -12.67 2.32
N GLU A 705 8.50 -12.27 1.20
CA GLU A 705 8.76 -13.14 0.04
C GLU A 705 9.69 -14.32 0.36
N THR A 706 10.49 -14.22 1.42
CA THR A 706 11.32 -15.32 1.94
C THR A 706 10.60 -16.14 3.01
N ILE A 707 9.92 -15.46 3.95
CA ILE A 707 9.26 -16.05 5.12
C ILE A 707 8.05 -16.89 4.72
N ILE A 708 7.16 -16.35 3.88
CA ILE A 708 5.88 -16.98 3.56
C ILE A 708 6.04 -18.35 2.89
N PRO A 709 6.91 -18.52 1.86
CA PRO A 709 7.12 -19.83 1.23
C PRO A 709 7.69 -20.89 2.18
N ALA A 710 8.36 -20.48 3.26
CA ALA A 710 8.99 -21.35 4.24
C ALA A 710 8.06 -21.74 5.41
N SER A 711 6.89 -21.11 5.54
CA SER A 711 5.95 -21.41 6.63
C SER A 711 5.38 -22.81 6.49
N ASP A 712 5.41 -23.59 7.58
CA ASP A 712 4.59 -24.80 7.69
C ASP A 712 3.22 -24.43 8.27
N ILE A 713 3.22 -23.63 9.35
CA ILE A 713 2.01 -23.08 9.96
C ILE A 713 2.18 -21.59 10.24
N SER A 714 1.07 -20.85 10.22
CA SER A 714 1.03 -19.40 10.41
C SER A 714 -0.07 -18.98 11.39
N GLU A 715 0.26 -18.01 12.24
CA GLU A 715 -0.53 -17.58 13.39
C GLU A 715 -1.43 -16.38 13.05
N HIS A 716 -2.74 -16.63 13.02
CA HIS A 716 -3.79 -15.65 12.72
C HIS A 716 -4.80 -15.53 13.86
N ILE A 717 -4.27 -15.11 15.01
CA ILE A 717 -4.87 -15.27 16.33
C ILE A 717 -5.41 -13.98 16.95
N SER A 718 -5.85 -13.00 16.16
CA SER A 718 -6.42 -11.78 16.72
C SER A 718 -7.68 -12.09 17.55
N THR A 719 -8.02 -11.26 18.53
CA THR A 719 -9.29 -11.41 19.27
C THR A 719 -10.44 -11.41 18.28
N ALA A 720 -11.39 -12.34 18.40
CA ALA A 720 -12.49 -12.44 17.43
C ALA A 720 -13.27 -11.12 17.30
N GLY A 721 -13.61 -10.73 16.07
CA GLY A 721 -14.32 -9.49 15.78
C GLY A 721 -13.42 -8.26 15.71
N THR A 722 -12.10 -8.42 15.61
CA THR A 722 -11.16 -7.28 15.49
C THR A 722 -10.48 -7.18 14.12
N GLU A 723 -10.51 -8.24 13.31
CA GLU A 723 -9.98 -8.24 11.94
C GLU A 723 -11.09 -8.09 10.91
N ALA A 724 -10.99 -7.06 10.05
CA ALA A 724 -11.89 -6.92 8.92
C ALA A 724 -11.64 -7.98 7.81
N SER A 725 -10.41 -8.49 7.68
CA SER A 725 -9.99 -9.39 6.60
C SER A 725 -8.67 -10.07 7.00
N GLY A 726 -7.63 -10.06 6.15
CA GLY A 726 -6.30 -10.59 6.46
C GLY A 726 -5.57 -11.11 5.22
N THR A 727 -4.90 -10.23 4.48
CA THR A 727 -4.25 -10.64 3.21
C THR A 727 -2.99 -11.48 3.41
N SER A 728 -2.34 -11.43 4.57
CA SER A 728 -1.21 -12.35 4.88
C SER A 728 -1.68 -13.80 4.97
N ASN A 729 -2.87 -14.03 5.50
CA ASN A 729 -3.47 -15.35 5.67
C ASN A 729 -3.53 -16.05 4.30
N MET A 730 -4.05 -15.32 3.31
CA MET A 730 -4.13 -15.78 1.91
C MET A 730 -2.76 -16.14 1.32
N LYS A 731 -1.70 -15.39 1.67
CA LYS A 731 -0.36 -15.64 1.12
C LYS A 731 0.26 -16.91 1.70
N PHE A 732 0.08 -17.15 2.99
CA PHE A 732 0.56 -18.37 3.65
C PHE A 732 -0.12 -19.59 3.04
N VAL A 733 -1.44 -19.58 2.93
CA VAL A 733 -2.19 -20.70 2.38
C VAL A 733 -1.87 -20.94 0.91
N LEU A 734 -1.74 -19.90 0.09
CA LEU A 734 -1.32 -20.03 -1.32
C LEU A 734 0.08 -20.65 -1.49
N ASN A 735 0.92 -20.62 -0.45
CA ASN A 735 2.24 -21.24 -0.42
C ASN A 735 2.29 -22.57 0.34
N GLY A 736 1.12 -23.15 0.65
CA GLY A 736 1.00 -24.43 1.36
C GLY A 736 1.41 -24.35 2.82
N GLY A 737 1.33 -23.18 3.46
CA GLY A 737 1.35 -23.04 4.91
C GLY A 737 -0.07 -23.16 5.46
N LEU A 738 -0.26 -23.92 6.54
CA LEU A 738 -1.55 -24.03 7.21
C LEU A 738 -1.76 -22.86 8.20
N ILE A 739 -2.99 -22.69 8.66
CA ILE A 739 -3.35 -21.63 9.61
C ILE A 739 -3.70 -22.26 10.96
N ILE A 740 -3.17 -21.66 12.03
CA ILE A 740 -3.79 -21.67 13.34
C ILE A 740 -4.38 -20.28 13.59
N GLY A 741 -5.64 -20.20 13.99
CA GLY A 741 -6.31 -18.91 14.06
C GLY A 741 -7.65 -18.91 14.79
N THR A 742 -8.13 -17.72 15.09
CA THR A 742 -9.50 -17.50 15.55
C THR A 742 -10.49 -17.52 14.40
N CYS A 743 -11.78 -17.71 14.71
CA CYS A 743 -12.87 -17.52 13.76
C CYS A 743 -13.12 -16.01 13.51
N ASP A 744 -12.15 -15.37 12.83
CA ASP A 744 -12.11 -13.91 12.62
C ASP A 744 -11.55 -13.54 11.23
N GLY A 745 -12.01 -12.40 10.70
CA GLY A 745 -11.56 -11.84 9.42
C GLY A 745 -11.49 -12.87 8.28
N ALA A 746 -10.35 -12.91 7.58
CA ALA A 746 -10.16 -13.78 6.42
C ALA A 746 -10.10 -15.28 6.76
N ASN A 747 -9.93 -15.67 8.03
CA ASN A 747 -9.92 -17.10 8.40
C ASN A 747 -11.26 -17.77 8.12
N ILE A 748 -12.37 -17.03 8.24
CA ILE A 748 -13.72 -17.54 7.99
C ILE A 748 -13.87 -17.94 6.52
N GLU A 749 -13.52 -17.03 5.61
CA GLU A 749 -13.61 -17.29 4.18
C GLU A 749 -12.57 -18.33 3.74
N ILE A 750 -11.36 -18.33 4.32
CA ILE A 750 -10.38 -19.39 4.06
C ILE A 750 -10.94 -20.74 4.48
N THR A 751 -11.53 -20.86 5.67
CA THR A 751 -12.18 -22.08 6.16
C THR A 751 -13.24 -22.58 5.18
N ARG A 752 -14.08 -21.66 4.65
CA ARG A 752 -15.10 -21.99 3.65
C ARG A 752 -14.48 -22.59 2.38
N GLU A 753 -13.42 -21.98 1.86
CA GLU A 753 -12.78 -22.43 0.63
C GLU A 753 -11.98 -23.73 0.86
N VAL A 754 -11.05 -23.76 1.84
CA VAL A 754 -10.14 -24.91 2.03
C VAL A 754 -10.78 -26.09 2.77
N GLY A 755 -11.88 -25.86 3.50
CA GLY A 755 -12.57 -26.82 4.34
C GLY A 755 -12.02 -26.88 5.78
N GLU A 756 -12.90 -27.09 6.75
CA GLU A 756 -12.60 -27.10 8.19
C GLU A 756 -11.50 -28.09 8.60
N ASN A 757 -11.36 -29.20 7.88
CA ASN A 757 -10.33 -30.21 8.17
C ASN A 757 -8.89 -29.75 7.86
N ASN A 758 -8.71 -28.60 7.19
CA ASN A 758 -7.43 -28.09 6.69
C ASN A 758 -6.99 -26.79 7.39
N ILE A 759 -7.67 -26.38 8.46
CA ILE A 759 -7.36 -25.21 9.27
C ILE A 759 -7.54 -25.53 10.75
N PHE A 760 -6.71 -24.95 11.62
CA PHE A 760 -6.75 -25.17 13.07
C PHE A 760 -7.40 -23.97 13.75
N LEU A 761 -8.71 -24.05 14.00
CA LEU A 761 -9.47 -22.98 14.65
C LEU A 761 -9.50 -23.18 16.18
N PHE A 762 -9.50 -22.08 16.93
CA PHE A 762 -9.66 -22.07 18.40
C PHE A 762 -10.26 -20.73 18.88
N GLY A 763 -10.49 -20.65 20.19
CA GLY A 763 -10.88 -19.43 20.89
C GLY A 763 -12.38 -19.15 20.81
N ASN A 764 -12.78 -18.07 21.47
CA ASN A 764 -14.15 -17.61 21.53
C ASN A 764 -14.62 -16.99 20.20
N LEU A 765 -15.94 -16.97 19.99
CA LEU A 765 -16.56 -16.33 18.84
C LEU A 765 -16.80 -14.84 19.10
N SER A 766 -16.93 -14.06 18.02
CA SER A 766 -17.10 -12.60 18.10
C SER A 766 -18.34 -12.19 18.92
N GLU A 767 -19.38 -13.02 18.92
CA GLU A 767 -20.63 -12.81 19.66
C GLU A 767 -20.48 -12.92 21.18
N ASP A 768 -19.49 -13.67 21.67
CA ASP A 768 -19.26 -13.88 23.11
C ASP A 768 -18.35 -12.80 23.73
N VAL A 769 -17.61 -12.05 22.90
CA VAL A 769 -16.53 -11.16 23.34
C VAL A 769 -16.99 -10.08 24.33
N ASP A 770 -18.13 -9.44 24.06
CA ASP A 770 -18.64 -8.36 24.91
C ASP A 770 -19.15 -8.89 26.26
N GLU A 771 -19.71 -10.10 26.30
CA GLU A 771 -20.12 -10.76 27.54
C GLU A 771 -18.91 -11.13 28.40
N LEU A 772 -17.85 -11.67 27.79
CA LEU A 772 -16.59 -12.00 28.47
C LEU A 772 -15.91 -10.76 29.04
N ARG A 773 -15.81 -9.68 28.26
CA ARG A 773 -15.28 -8.38 28.74
C ARG A 773 -16.10 -7.82 29.91
N HIS A 774 -17.42 -7.94 29.83
CA HIS A 774 -18.30 -7.53 30.92
C HIS A 774 -18.04 -8.40 32.18
N ALA A 775 -17.88 -9.71 32.02
CA ALA A 775 -17.55 -10.63 33.11
C ALA A 775 -16.17 -10.36 33.73
N HIS A 776 -15.18 -9.94 32.95
CA HIS A 776 -13.87 -9.53 33.47
C HIS A 776 -13.94 -8.25 34.30
N THR A 777 -14.82 -7.32 33.91
CA THR A 777 -14.96 -6.02 34.59
C THR A 777 -15.79 -6.12 35.88
N TYR A 778 -16.86 -6.91 35.86
CA TYR A 778 -17.86 -6.94 36.94
C TYR A 778 -18.04 -8.29 37.62
N GLY A 779 -17.53 -9.36 37.02
CA GLY A 779 -17.59 -10.74 37.52
C GLY A 779 -16.29 -11.19 38.19
N ARG A 780 -16.07 -12.51 38.23
CA ARG A 780 -14.79 -13.10 38.64
C ARG A 780 -14.00 -13.49 37.41
N HIS A 781 -12.79 -12.99 37.32
CA HIS A 781 -11.80 -13.40 36.34
C HIS A 781 -10.84 -14.41 37.00
N GLU A 782 -10.82 -15.66 36.53
CA GLU A 782 -9.92 -16.70 37.02
C GLU A 782 -8.92 -17.10 35.92
N LEU A 783 -7.63 -17.04 36.23
CA LEU A 783 -6.58 -17.44 35.30
C LEU A 783 -6.41 -18.96 35.25
N ASP A 784 -6.30 -19.50 34.04
CA ASP A 784 -5.92 -20.90 33.84
C ASP A 784 -4.57 -21.21 34.51
N PRO A 785 -4.42 -22.34 35.22
CA PRO A 785 -3.17 -22.70 35.90
C PRO A 785 -1.94 -22.75 34.97
N SER A 786 -2.13 -23.02 33.68
CA SER A 786 -1.05 -23.04 32.69
C SER A 786 -0.57 -21.61 32.38
N LEU A 787 -1.49 -20.65 32.27
CA LEU A 787 -1.15 -19.23 32.09
C LEU A 787 -0.53 -18.64 33.36
N ALA A 788 -1.05 -18.99 34.54
CA ALA A 788 -0.47 -18.57 35.82
C ALA A 788 1.01 -18.98 35.94
N LYS A 789 1.36 -20.22 35.56
CA LYS A 789 2.76 -20.69 35.53
C LYS A 789 3.65 -19.89 34.58
N VAL A 790 3.11 -19.43 33.45
CA VAL A 790 3.83 -18.56 32.51
C VAL A 790 4.12 -17.23 33.17
N PHE A 791 3.12 -16.61 33.81
CA PHE A 791 3.29 -15.36 34.53
C PHE A 791 4.25 -15.48 35.71
N ASP A 792 4.20 -16.57 36.48
CA ASP A 792 5.15 -16.85 37.56
C ASP A 792 6.60 -16.92 37.04
N SER A 793 6.81 -17.52 35.87
CA SER A 793 8.13 -17.60 35.22
C SER A 793 8.64 -16.23 34.76
N ILE A 794 7.75 -15.37 34.25
CA ILE A 794 8.09 -13.98 33.90
C ILE A 794 8.42 -13.18 35.17
N LYS A 795 7.58 -13.29 36.20
CA LYS A 795 7.72 -12.61 37.50
C LYS A 795 8.94 -13.08 38.31
N SER A 796 9.43 -14.29 38.08
CA SER A 796 10.65 -14.80 38.73
C SER A 796 11.94 -14.26 38.12
N GLY A 797 11.86 -13.51 37.01
CA GLY A 797 13.02 -12.94 36.32
C GLY A 797 13.72 -13.92 35.38
N THR A 798 13.07 -15.05 35.02
CA THR A 798 13.64 -16.06 34.10
C THR A 798 14.06 -15.45 32.77
N PHE A 799 13.32 -14.44 32.29
CA PHE A 799 13.53 -13.80 30.99
C PHE A 799 14.05 -12.36 31.11
N GLY A 800 14.73 -12.00 32.21
CA GLY A 800 15.31 -10.66 32.40
C GLY A 800 14.62 -9.84 33.48
N ASP A 801 14.67 -8.50 33.36
CA ASP A 801 14.12 -7.59 34.38
C ASP A 801 12.59 -7.68 34.45
N VAL A 802 12.09 -8.03 35.65
CA VAL A 802 10.65 -8.20 35.93
C VAL A 802 9.87 -6.92 35.70
N ASN A 803 10.47 -5.76 36.02
CA ASN A 803 9.79 -4.47 35.89
C ASN A 803 9.49 -4.13 34.42
N SER A 804 10.28 -4.67 33.49
CA SER A 804 10.07 -4.46 32.06
C SER A 804 8.81 -5.14 31.52
N PHE A 805 8.28 -6.17 32.20
CA PHE A 805 7.12 -6.95 31.76
C PHE A 805 5.90 -6.85 32.69
N SER A 806 6.02 -6.16 33.83
CA SER A 806 4.98 -6.09 34.86
C SER A 806 3.66 -5.55 34.32
N ALA A 807 3.68 -4.50 33.50
CA ALA A 807 2.46 -3.93 32.94
C ALA A 807 1.81 -4.83 31.87
N LEU A 808 2.60 -5.67 31.16
CA LEU A 808 2.03 -6.63 30.21
C LEU A 808 1.25 -7.72 30.95
N VAL A 809 1.77 -8.19 32.08
CA VAL A 809 1.07 -9.16 32.93
C VAL A 809 -0.10 -8.52 33.67
N GLY A 810 0.09 -7.33 34.24
CA GLY A 810 -0.96 -6.58 34.94
C GLY A 810 -2.11 -6.13 34.03
N ALA A 811 -1.86 -5.92 32.73
CA ALA A 811 -2.94 -5.67 31.76
C ALA A 811 -3.96 -6.81 31.72
N ILE A 812 -3.51 -8.05 31.97
CA ILE A 812 -4.34 -9.26 31.97
C ILE A 812 -4.87 -9.52 33.38
N GLU A 813 -4.00 -9.55 34.39
CA GLU A 813 -4.36 -9.87 35.77
C GLU A 813 -5.23 -8.81 36.45
N ASP A 814 -4.91 -7.53 36.24
CA ASP A 814 -5.42 -6.42 37.07
C ASP A 814 -6.31 -5.44 36.30
N HIS A 815 -6.28 -5.48 34.96
CA HIS A 815 -6.94 -4.50 34.10
C HIS A 815 -7.93 -5.11 33.10
N GLY A 816 -8.46 -6.29 33.44
CA GLY A 816 -9.65 -6.87 32.81
C GLY A 816 -9.41 -7.58 31.48
N ASP A 817 -8.16 -7.81 31.08
CA ASP A 817 -7.77 -8.54 29.87
C ASP A 817 -8.68 -8.28 28.65
N TYR A 818 -8.70 -7.04 28.17
CA TYR A 818 -9.63 -6.59 27.13
C TYR A 818 -9.56 -7.41 25.83
N TYR A 819 -8.43 -8.08 25.58
CA TYR A 819 -8.18 -8.88 24.39
C TYR A 819 -8.33 -10.39 24.62
N LEU A 820 -8.85 -10.81 25.77
CA LEU A 820 -9.24 -12.19 26.08
C LEU A 820 -8.08 -13.17 25.84
N VAL A 821 -6.88 -12.79 26.28
CA VAL A 821 -5.71 -13.66 26.26
C VAL A 821 -5.94 -14.85 27.19
N SER A 822 -6.47 -14.61 28.38
CA SER A 822 -6.78 -15.62 29.41
C SER A 822 -7.79 -16.64 28.96
N ASP A 823 -8.89 -16.20 28.34
CA ASP A 823 -10.03 -17.04 27.97
C ASP A 823 -9.65 -17.99 26.83
N ASP A 824 -8.90 -17.47 25.88
CA ASP A 824 -8.48 -18.25 24.71
C ASP A 824 -7.23 -19.09 24.98
N PHE A 825 -6.44 -18.81 26.03
CA PHE A 825 -5.12 -19.43 26.23
C PHE A 825 -5.17 -20.96 26.28
N LEU A 826 -6.11 -21.53 27.04
CA LEU A 826 -6.23 -22.99 27.17
C LEU A 826 -6.59 -23.64 25.82
N SER A 827 -7.57 -23.07 25.11
CA SER A 827 -7.96 -23.56 23.79
C SER A 827 -6.82 -23.41 22.77
N TYR A 828 -6.03 -22.33 22.86
CA TYR A 828 -4.87 -22.10 22.00
C TYR A 828 -3.81 -23.18 22.20
N ILE A 829 -3.39 -23.47 23.44
CA ILE A 829 -2.36 -24.49 23.69
C ILE A 829 -2.84 -25.90 23.34
N GLN A 830 -4.13 -26.21 23.53
CA GLN A 830 -4.72 -27.48 23.10
C GLN A 830 -4.72 -27.62 21.58
N THR A 831 -5.05 -26.55 20.85
CA THR A 831 -4.99 -26.56 19.39
C THR A 831 -3.54 -26.65 18.89
N GLN A 832 -2.57 -26.08 19.60
CA GLN A 832 -1.15 -26.29 19.30
C GLN A 832 -0.70 -27.75 19.47
N ASP A 833 -1.29 -28.50 20.42
CA ASP A 833 -1.06 -29.94 20.54
C ASP A 833 -1.66 -30.70 19.34
N LEU A 834 -2.83 -30.29 18.84
CA LEU A 834 -3.41 -30.86 17.61
C LEU A 834 -2.52 -30.63 16.40
N VAL A 835 -1.93 -29.43 16.27
CA VAL A 835 -0.93 -29.12 15.25
C VAL A 835 0.26 -30.07 15.33
N ASP A 836 0.81 -30.30 16.54
CA ASP A 836 1.93 -31.22 16.74
C ASP A 836 1.57 -32.66 16.35
N GLN A 837 0.36 -33.14 16.66
CA GLN A 837 -0.08 -34.48 16.25
C GLN A 837 -0.26 -34.58 14.74
N ALA A 838 -0.89 -33.58 14.11
CA ALA A 838 -1.06 -33.54 12.66
C ALA A 838 0.29 -33.51 11.93
N TYR A 839 1.26 -32.74 12.44
CA TYR A 839 2.59 -32.65 11.84
C TYR A 839 3.39 -33.95 11.93
N LYS A 840 3.14 -34.82 12.93
CA LYS A 840 3.78 -36.15 12.98
C LYS A 840 3.35 -37.03 11.81
N ASN A 841 2.11 -36.87 11.32
CA ASN A 841 1.62 -37.55 10.12
C ASN A 841 1.95 -36.72 8.87
N GLN A 842 3.19 -36.78 8.41
CA GLN A 842 3.66 -36.00 7.25
C GLN A 842 2.85 -36.25 5.97
N ASP A 843 2.37 -37.49 5.74
CA ASP A 843 1.60 -37.82 4.54
C ASP A 843 0.26 -37.07 4.50
N GLU A 844 -0.46 -37.03 5.64
CA GLU A 844 -1.71 -36.30 5.77
C GLU A 844 -1.47 -34.78 5.79
N TRP A 845 -0.44 -34.31 6.49
CA TRP A 845 -0.07 -32.89 6.52
C TRP A 845 0.13 -32.33 5.11
N ILE A 846 0.86 -33.06 4.25
CA ILE A 846 1.10 -32.64 2.86
C ILE A 846 -0.21 -32.65 2.05
N SER A 847 -1.09 -33.65 2.23
CA SER A 847 -2.41 -33.64 1.59
C SER A 847 -3.21 -32.39 1.99
N LYS A 848 -3.23 -32.02 3.28
CA LYS A 848 -3.89 -30.78 3.76
C LYS A 848 -3.30 -29.55 3.08
N CYS A 849 -1.98 -29.47 2.94
CA CYS A 849 -1.30 -28.34 2.28
C CYS A 849 -1.69 -28.23 0.78
N ILE A 850 -1.68 -29.35 0.06
CA ILE A 850 -2.03 -29.39 -1.37
C ILE A 850 -3.48 -28.98 -1.59
N ILE A 851 -4.41 -29.56 -0.82
CA ILE A 851 -5.85 -29.24 -0.90
C ILE A 851 -6.06 -27.76 -0.59
N SER A 852 -5.38 -27.23 0.43
CA SER A 852 -5.49 -25.82 0.78
C SER A 852 -5.08 -24.92 -0.37
N VAL A 853 -3.92 -25.16 -1.01
CA VAL A 853 -3.48 -24.41 -2.20
C VAL A 853 -4.45 -24.57 -3.37
N ALA A 854 -4.96 -25.79 -3.60
CA ALA A 854 -5.86 -26.09 -4.70
C ALA A 854 -7.15 -25.23 -4.67
N ARG A 855 -7.56 -24.81 -3.47
CA ARG A 855 -8.79 -24.04 -3.23
C ARG A 855 -8.57 -22.55 -3.01
N MET A 856 -7.38 -22.02 -3.28
CA MET A 856 -7.09 -20.59 -3.11
C MET A 856 -7.54 -19.68 -4.26
N GLY A 857 -8.20 -20.22 -5.29
CA GLY A 857 -8.59 -19.46 -6.49
C GLY A 857 -9.39 -18.17 -6.21
N PHE A 858 -10.29 -18.21 -5.21
CA PHE A 858 -11.14 -17.08 -4.81
C PHE A 858 -10.34 -15.87 -4.30
N PHE A 859 -9.16 -16.08 -3.72
CA PHE A 859 -8.36 -15.02 -3.09
C PHE A 859 -7.40 -14.30 -4.03
N SER A 860 -7.56 -14.46 -5.36
CA SER A 860 -6.83 -13.68 -6.34
C SER A 860 -7.28 -12.21 -6.33
N SER A 861 -6.34 -11.27 -6.32
CA SER A 861 -6.67 -9.85 -6.49
C SER A 861 -7.27 -9.53 -7.86
N ASP A 862 -7.10 -10.39 -8.87
CA ASP A 862 -7.74 -10.22 -10.18
C ASP A 862 -9.26 -10.31 -10.07
N ARG A 863 -9.74 -11.28 -9.28
CA ARG A 863 -11.17 -11.46 -8.98
C ARG A 863 -11.72 -10.22 -8.28
N CYS A 864 -11.00 -9.70 -7.27
CA CYS A 864 -11.37 -8.46 -6.61
C CYS A 864 -11.52 -7.31 -7.60
N ILE A 865 -10.53 -7.10 -8.48
CA ILE A 865 -10.55 -5.99 -9.45
C ILE A 865 -11.71 -6.13 -10.43
N ASN A 866 -12.05 -7.33 -10.88
CA ASN A 866 -13.25 -7.54 -11.72
C ASN A 866 -14.54 -7.20 -10.96
N GLU A 867 -14.68 -7.62 -9.69
CA GLU A 867 -15.84 -7.24 -8.87
C GLU A 867 -15.93 -5.72 -8.66
N TYR A 868 -14.83 -5.03 -8.39
CA TYR A 868 -14.80 -3.56 -8.31
C TYR A 868 -15.19 -2.93 -9.66
N ALA A 869 -14.66 -3.45 -10.77
CA ALA A 869 -14.91 -2.94 -12.10
C ALA A 869 -16.39 -3.04 -12.49
N GLU A 870 -17.03 -4.17 -12.20
CA GLU A 870 -18.43 -4.43 -12.52
C GLU A 870 -19.41 -3.73 -11.57
N SER A 871 -19.17 -3.80 -10.26
CA SER A 871 -20.17 -3.43 -9.25
C SER A 871 -20.04 -2.01 -8.68
N ILE A 872 -18.88 -1.36 -8.87
CA ILE A 872 -18.58 -0.04 -8.29
C ILE A 872 -18.16 0.96 -9.36
N TRP A 873 -17.20 0.62 -10.22
CA TRP A 873 -16.59 1.58 -11.15
C TRP A 873 -17.30 1.64 -12.50
N ASN A 874 -17.95 0.55 -12.91
CA ASN A 874 -18.59 0.38 -14.22
C ASN A 874 -17.59 0.68 -15.35
N ILE A 875 -16.48 -0.07 -15.35
CA ILE A 875 -15.36 0.11 -16.27
C ILE A 875 -15.04 -1.21 -16.98
N GLU A 876 -14.65 -1.10 -18.25
CA GLU A 876 -14.27 -2.24 -19.09
C GLU A 876 -12.74 -2.24 -19.33
N PRO A 877 -12.13 -3.42 -19.53
CA PRO A 877 -10.73 -3.52 -19.88
C PRO A 877 -10.46 -2.95 -21.28
N LEU A 878 -9.35 -2.23 -21.43
CA LEU A 878 -8.87 -1.76 -22.74
C LEU A 878 -7.82 -2.73 -23.27
N THR A 879 -8.29 -3.85 -23.81
CA THR A 879 -7.40 -4.89 -24.32
C THR A 879 -6.54 -4.35 -25.47
N PRO A 880 -5.20 -4.53 -25.40
CA PRO A 880 -4.32 -4.33 -26.55
C PRO A 880 -4.83 -5.15 -27.76
N GLU A 881 -5.31 -4.52 -28.82
CA GLU A 881 -5.67 -5.27 -30.04
C GLU A 881 -4.42 -5.93 -30.63
N ASP A 882 -4.52 -7.22 -30.99
CA ASP A 882 -3.55 -7.93 -31.81
C ASP A 882 -3.59 -7.40 -33.26
N GLY A 883 -3.11 -6.18 -33.46
CA GLY A 883 -2.60 -5.72 -34.75
C GLY A 883 -3.57 -5.52 -35.92
N ASN A 884 -4.85 -5.17 -35.69
CA ASN A 884 -5.79 -4.72 -36.73
C ASN A 884 -7.00 -4.04 -36.04
N THR A 885 -7.17 -2.71 -35.97
CA THR A 885 -7.44 -1.80 -37.09
C THR A 885 -7.64 -0.32 -36.67
N SER A 886 -7.61 0.58 -37.67
CA SER A 886 -8.08 1.99 -37.72
C SER A 886 -7.00 3.10 -37.80
N GLY A 887 -6.21 3.06 -38.87
CA GLY A 887 -5.68 4.28 -39.50
C GLY A 887 -4.34 4.84 -39.00
N LEU A 888 -3.69 4.21 -38.01
CA LEU A 888 -2.30 4.46 -37.63
C LEU A 888 -1.50 3.15 -37.79
N GLY A 889 -0.29 3.23 -38.34
CA GLY A 889 0.48 2.04 -38.72
C GLY A 889 0.95 1.19 -37.53
N LYS A 890 1.17 -0.11 -37.74
CA LYS A 890 1.83 -0.99 -36.75
C LYS A 890 3.16 -0.37 -36.32
N GLY A 891 3.22 0.16 -35.10
CA GLY A 891 4.40 0.83 -34.53
C GLY A 891 4.18 2.27 -34.05
N GLU A 892 3.02 2.88 -34.33
CA GLU A 892 2.70 4.28 -34.00
C GLU A 892 1.79 4.47 -32.78
N LEU A 893 1.26 3.40 -32.19
CA LEU A 893 0.45 3.39 -30.96
C LEU A 893 1.06 2.54 -29.85
#